data_AF-A0A519BVK7-F1
#
_entry.id   AF-A0A519BVK7-F1
#
_cell.length_a   1.000
_cell.length_b   1.000
_cell.length_c   1.000
_cell.angle_alpha   90.00
_cell.angle_beta   90.00
_cell.angle_gamma   90.00
#
_symmetry.space_group_name_H-M   'P 1'
#
loop_
_entity.id
_entity.type
_entity.pdbx_description
1 polymer ?
#
loop_
_entity_poly.entity_id
_entity_poly.type
_entity_poly.pdbx_seq_one_letter_code
_entity_poly.pdbx_strand_id
1 'polypeptide(L)'
;MAAIGTVSGRTSTTSFKFVVNTLVNKWDYVSVTHPEVGPVLNQVVEVEKVDNMTYASCVIIGHRTERGFLRQPRTPFSPGSEVSIADDNLIKSILDLRMNGIYLGRLQGKSIKAFLDPKKLITKHLAVLAKSGAGKSYAVGVILEELLDLGVPVVILDPHGEYSSIKTPNTNKKETDYFEHYGIQAKSYGDRLMEFAVNTSINIDAHQIRLKIPNDPFALTETLPFKATDAQRGLLYNVINDLVERKGRFEFDELIKELEIAESTAKWRLIGGIQQLEQSGLFSHNATPINEIVKPGQLTIINFKGASQELQEIVARSLLTNMFEERKLEQIPPGFLIIDEAHNYCPERGFGEAKSSKIIRTIASEGRKFGLGVCIISQRPARVDKSVLSQCSSQIALQVTNPSDLAAISRSFEGVTAEAENEIRNLPIGKAMIIGATDFPIFVDIRVRKSLHGGTSKSFDISEAKRAEFSKGGQHIAVQVPAKTQQTAVTRSEIQPNSTISQLSIFEPRISKKEIETIEKSPIKSISFVMKPVLSTICEKSGNTYHLVFDLEKFSALHLNRSLKRISLGGKALTSSGNQQKIMNLVNEKPKTPLSEVFVKSGLSFSEVDGILKSLVRQGTIRVENKIISATKASFDPKNLNFILKPKYLNLQGEKRPPKIPESRVVNFLKSKGLEVRAKKLTYLPFYKVVTESGTKYLDSLSYSMRP
;
A
#
# COMPACT_ATOMS: atom_id res chain seq x y z
N MET A 1 22.52 4.31 45.67
CA MET A 1 21.63 5.38 45.16
C MET A 1 20.92 5.99 46.36
N ALA A 2 20.27 7.15 46.25
CA ALA A 2 19.46 7.66 47.36
C ALA A 2 18.21 6.78 47.55
N ALA A 3 17.85 6.48 48.81
CA ALA A 3 16.61 5.80 49.13
C ALA A 3 15.42 6.78 48.96
N ILE A 4 14.40 6.34 48.21
CA ILE A 4 13.15 7.08 47.97
C ILE A 4 12.04 6.73 48.96
N GLY A 5 12.27 5.74 49.83
CA GLY A 5 11.27 5.19 50.73
C GLY A 5 11.72 3.87 51.37
N THR A 6 10.87 3.31 52.23
CA THR A 6 11.14 2.05 52.94
C THR A 6 9.96 1.09 52.89
N VAL A 7 10.24 -0.20 52.71
CA VAL A 7 9.24 -1.28 52.63
C VAL A 7 8.42 -1.34 53.93
N SER A 8 7.09 -1.43 53.81
CA SER A 8 6.16 -1.19 54.91
C SER A 8 4.95 -2.14 54.91
N GLY A 9 4.56 -2.62 56.09
CA GLY A 9 3.38 -3.48 56.25
C GLY A 9 3.60 -4.90 55.74
N ARG A 10 2.54 -5.53 55.19
CA ARG A 10 2.58 -6.90 54.68
C ARG A 10 3.30 -6.97 53.34
N THR A 11 4.33 -7.81 53.26
CA THR A 11 5.09 -8.12 52.05
C THR A 11 4.78 -9.53 51.55
N SER A 12 5.13 -9.81 50.29
CA SER A 12 5.02 -11.13 49.66
C SER A 12 6.14 -11.32 48.62
N THR A 13 6.19 -12.49 47.97
CA THR A 13 7.14 -12.80 46.89
C THR A 13 6.76 -12.19 45.53
N THR A 14 5.53 -11.68 45.39
CA THR A 14 5.02 -11.08 44.14
C THR A 14 4.71 -9.59 44.25
N SER A 15 4.47 -9.07 45.45
CA SER A 15 4.16 -7.65 45.69
C SER A 15 4.52 -7.18 47.11
N PHE A 16 4.72 -5.87 47.25
CA PHE A 16 4.91 -5.18 48.54
C PHE A 16 4.37 -3.74 48.47
N LYS A 17 4.27 -3.09 49.62
CA LYS A 17 3.97 -1.65 49.74
C LYS A 17 5.13 -0.95 50.44
N PHE A 18 5.39 0.32 50.11
CA PHE A 18 6.45 1.11 50.74
C PHE A 18 6.00 2.54 51.05
N VAL A 19 6.53 3.13 52.13
CA VAL A 19 6.31 4.54 52.48
C VAL A 19 7.21 5.41 51.61
N VAL A 20 6.64 6.39 50.94
CA VAL A 20 7.30 7.23 49.93
C VAL A 20 7.82 8.51 50.58
N ASN A 21 9.14 8.67 50.61
CA ASN A 21 9.84 9.84 51.16
C ASN A 21 10.15 10.92 50.10
N THR A 22 10.24 10.53 48.82
CA THR A 22 10.48 11.43 47.69
C THR A 22 9.58 11.07 46.52
N LEU A 23 9.23 12.03 45.66
CA LEU A 23 8.33 11.85 44.52
C LEU A 23 8.59 10.56 43.72
N VAL A 24 7.57 9.72 43.61
CA VAL A 24 7.52 8.52 42.76
C VAL A 24 6.19 8.47 42.03
N ASN A 25 6.18 7.97 40.80
CA ASN A 25 4.99 7.93 39.94
C ASN A 25 4.54 6.49 39.72
N LYS A 26 3.26 6.30 39.37
CA LYS A 26 2.81 5.04 38.77
C LYS A 26 3.62 4.74 37.51
N TRP A 27 4.04 3.49 37.35
CA TRP A 27 4.99 2.97 36.36
C TRP A 27 6.49 3.24 36.59
N ASP A 28 6.89 3.96 37.65
CA ASP A 28 8.31 4.04 37.99
C ASP A 28 8.89 2.66 38.36
N TYR A 29 10.08 2.37 37.82
CA TYR A 29 10.87 1.20 38.17
C TYR A 29 11.71 1.49 39.41
N VAL A 30 11.65 0.60 40.39
CA VAL A 30 12.33 0.74 41.70
C VAL A 30 13.11 -0.52 42.05
N SER A 31 14.27 -0.35 42.69
CA SER A 31 15.10 -1.47 43.15
C SER A 31 15.12 -1.57 44.67
N VAL A 32 15.09 -2.81 45.14
CA VAL A 32 15.25 -3.21 46.54
C VAL A 32 16.30 -4.32 46.57
N THR A 33 17.30 -4.20 47.45
CA THR A 33 18.34 -5.21 47.60
C THR A 33 17.82 -6.36 48.48
N HIS A 34 17.72 -7.55 47.90
CA HIS A 34 17.33 -8.77 48.60
C HIS A 34 18.57 -9.52 49.14
N PRO A 35 18.60 -9.98 50.40
CA PRO A 35 19.79 -10.62 50.99
C PRO A 35 20.31 -11.83 50.19
N GLU A 36 19.41 -12.66 49.66
CA GLU A 36 19.78 -13.89 48.94
C GLU A 36 20.19 -13.69 47.47
N VAL A 37 19.73 -12.61 46.81
CA VAL A 37 19.81 -12.48 45.34
C VAL A 37 20.25 -11.11 44.82
N GLY A 38 20.63 -10.18 45.71
CA GLY A 38 21.09 -8.84 45.33
C GLY A 38 19.96 -7.94 44.83
N PRO A 39 20.22 -7.01 43.88
CA PRO A 39 19.23 -6.03 43.45
C PRO A 39 18.09 -6.67 42.66
N VAL A 40 16.87 -6.59 43.22
CA VAL A 40 15.63 -7.01 42.58
C VAL A 40 14.98 -5.80 41.90
N LEU A 41 14.47 -5.99 40.68
CA LEU A 41 13.65 -4.99 39.98
C LEU A 41 12.18 -5.14 40.36
N ASN A 42 11.52 -4.01 40.57
CA ASN A 42 10.12 -3.90 40.90
C ASN A 42 9.51 -2.73 40.13
N GLN A 43 8.19 -2.69 40.01
CA GLN A 43 7.47 -1.61 39.33
C GLN A 43 6.33 -1.11 40.21
N VAL A 44 6.25 0.21 40.36
CA VAL A 44 5.15 0.89 41.06
C VAL A 44 3.88 0.77 40.24
N VAL A 45 2.89 0.05 40.76
CA VAL A 45 1.60 -0.17 40.10
C VAL A 45 0.51 0.77 40.58
N GLU A 46 0.63 1.33 41.79
CA GLU A 46 -0.29 2.35 42.29
C GLU A 46 0.38 3.25 43.34
N VAL A 47 -0.05 4.51 43.43
CA VAL A 47 0.45 5.49 44.42
C VAL A 47 -0.74 6.11 45.15
N GLU A 48 -0.85 5.81 46.43
CA GLU A 48 -1.96 6.22 47.29
C GLU A 48 -1.47 7.25 48.32
N LYS A 49 -2.33 8.21 48.68
CA LYS A 49 -2.10 9.05 49.86
C LYS A 49 -3.11 8.71 50.94
N VAL A 50 -2.61 8.37 52.13
CA VAL A 50 -3.41 8.08 53.33
C VAL A 50 -2.96 9.06 54.41
N ASP A 51 -3.90 9.85 54.92
CA ASP A 51 -3.63 11.00 55.78
C ASP A 51 -2.55 11.91 55.19
N ASN A 52 -1.43 12.08 55.89
CA ASN A 52 -0.27 12.85 55.43
C ASN A 52 0.84 12.00 54.80
N MET A 53 0.70 10.67 54.74
CA MET A 53 1.71 9.77 54.19
C MET A 53 1.35 9.32 52.77
N THR A 54 2.34 9.30 51.88
CA THR A 54 2.23 8.70 50.55
C THR A 54 2.77 7.28 50.62
N TYR A 55 2.06 6.33 50.04
CA TYR A 55 2.45 4.94 49.91
C TYR A 55 2.45 4.52 48.44
N ALA A 56 3.42 3.69 48.05
CA ALA A 56 3.47 3.11 46.72
C ALA A 56 3.35 1.59 46.80
N SER A 57 2.42 1.03 46.03
CA SER A 57 2.22 -0.40 45.86
C SER A 57 3.05 -0.88 44.67
N CYS A 58 3.83 -1.94 44.87
CA CYS A 58 4.78 -2.46 43.89
C CYS A 58 4.52 -3.93 43.55
N VAL A 59 4.66 -4.27 42.26
CA VAL A 59 4.81 -5.65 41.78
C VAL A 59 6.29 -5.97 41.61
N ILE A 60 6.68 -7.16 42.07
CA ILE A 60 8.05 -7.67 42.00
C ILE A 60 8.26 -8.32 40.63
N ILE A 61 9.12 -7.72 39.81
CA ILE A 61 9.48 -8.26 38.49
C ILE A 61 10.51 -9.38 38.67
N GLY A 62 11.46 -9.19 39.59
CA GLY A 62 12.46 -10.18 39.96
C GLY A 62 13.89 -9.75 39.64
N HIS A 63 14.77 -10.74 39.57
CA HIS A 63 16.19 -10.59 39.26
C HIS A 63 16.59 -11.54 38.12
N ARG A 64 17.76 -11.33 37.52
CA ARG A 64 18.37 -12.31 36.61
C ARG A 64 19.22 -13.29 37.44
N THR A 65 19.11 -14.57 37.11
CA THR A 65 20.01 -15.62 37.58
C THR A 65 21.29 -15.64 36.74
N GLU A 66 22.36 -16.29 37.21
CA GLU A 66 23.63 -16.47 36.46
C GLU A 66 23.41 -17.07 35.06
N ARG A 67 22.42 -17.95 34.91
CA ARG A 67 22.02 -18.58 33.63
C ARG A 67 21.09 -17.70 32.78
N GLY A 68 20.94 -16.43 33.12
CA GLY A 68 20.15 -15.44 32.40
C GLY A 68 18.62 -15.54 32.58
N PHE A 69 18.08 -16.51 33.32
CA PHE A 69 16.63 -16.59 33.55
C PHE A 69 16.15 -15.49 34.52
N LEU A 70 15.04 -14.85 34.19
CA LEU A 70 14.27 -14.00 35.10
C LEU A 70 13.62 -14.88 36.20
N ARG A 71 13.74 -14.47 37.47
CA ARG A 71 13.10 -15.12 38.62
C ARG A 71 12.66 -14.09 39.67
N GLN A 72 11.49 -14.29 40.26
CA GLN A 72 11.11 -13.60 41.51
C GLN A 72 11.88 -14.22 42.70
N PRO A 73 12.16 -13.43 43.76
CA PRO A 73 12.72 -13.95 45.00
C PRO A 73 11.77 -14.96 45.65
N ARG A 74 12.33 -15.96 46.35
CA ARG A 74 11.56 -17.03 47.01
C ARG A 74 11.02 -16.65 48.38
N THR A 75 11.58 -15.60 48.95
CA THR A 75 11.29 -14.99 50.25
C THR A 75 10.85 -13.54 50.03
N PRO A 76 9.99 -12.99 50.91
CA PRO A 76 9.51 -11.62 50.77
C PRO A 76 10.54 -10.61 51.31
N PHE A 77 10.51 -9.37 50.81
CA PHE A 77 11.31 -8.30 51.40
C PHE A 77 10.95 -8.06 52.88
N SER A 78 11.95 -7.74 53.68
CA SER A 78 11.77 -7.36 55.08
C SER A 78 11.14 -5.96 55.17
N PRO A 79 10.21 -5.71 56.11
CA PRO A 79 9.83 -4.36 56.49
C PRO A 79 11.07 -3.55 56.92
N GLY A 80 11.14 -2.29 56.52
CA GLY A 80 12.31 -1.43 56.72
C GLY A 80 13.37 -1.48 55.62
N SER A 81 13.34 -2.45 54.69
CA SER A 81 14.27 -2.46 53.54
C SER A 81 14.17 -1.16 52.72
N GLU A 82 15.31 -0.59 52.35
CA GLU A 82 15.36 0.61 51.52
C GLU A 82 14.87 0.35 50.08
N VAL A 83 14.09 1.29 49.56
CA VAL A 83 13.64 1.33 48.16
C VAL A 83 14.36 2.48 47.47
N SER A 84 14.86 2.25 46.26
CA SER A 84 15.54 3.26 45.42
C SER A 84 14.96 3.26 44.00
N ILE A 85 15.14 4.34 43.23
CA ILE A 85 14.85 4.30 41.78
C ILE A 85 15.80 3.29 41.13
N ALA A 86 15.28 2.38 40.31
CA ALA A 86 16.12 1.42 39.58
C ALA A 86 16.92 2.14 38.49
N ASP A 87 18.19 1.77 38.32
CA ASP A 87 19.02 2.34 37.26
C ASP A 87 18.70 1.75 35.88
N ASP A 88 19.11 2.52 34.88
CA ASP A 88 18.91 2.25 33.46
C ASP A 88 19.46 0.88 33.00
N ASN A 89 20.51 0.36 33.65
CA ASN A 89 21.17 -0.89 33.24
C ASN A 89 20.54 -2.11 33.95
N LEU A 90 20.15 -1.97 35.21
CA LEU A 90 19.32 -2.95 35.93
C LEU A 90 17.97 -3.14 35.22
N ILE A 91 17.31 -2.05 34.80
CA ILE A 91 16.06 -2.11 34.03
C ILE A 91 16.26 -2.86 32.71
N LYS A 92 17.29 -2.51 31.91
CA LYS A 92 17.54 -3.15 30.60
C LYS A 92 17.88 -4.63 30.72
N SER A 93 18.77 -4.99 31.66
CA SER A 93 19.22 -6.37 31.85
C SER A 93 18.13 -7.28 32.40
N ILE A 94 17.28 -6.81 33.31
CA ILE A 94 16.20 -7.62 33.87
C ILE A 94 15.03 -7.76 32.89
N LEU A 95 14.73 -6.75 32.05
CA LEU A 95 13.64 -6.82 31.06
C LEU A 95 14.00 -7.45 29.70
N ASP A 96 15.26 -7.86 29.47
CA ASP A 96 15.79 -8.29 28.15
C ASP A 96 15.63 -7.21 27.05
N LEU A 97 15.86 -5.94 27.42
CA LEU A 97 15.85 -4.82 26.47
C LEU A 97 17.20 -4.70 25.78
N ARG A 98 17.19 -4.88 24.46
CA ARG A 98 18.40 -4.84 23.64
C ARG A 98 18.86 -3.42 23.34
N MET A 99 20.12 -3.33 22.89
CA MET A 99 20.71 -2.10 22.34
C MET A 99 20.35 -1.89 20.85
N ASN A 100 19.82 -2.92 20.18
CA ASN A 100 19.42 -2.91 18.77
C ASN A 100 18.28 -3.92 18.50
N GLY A 101 17.63 -3.78 17.35
CA GLY A 101 16.44 -4.57 16.98
C GLY A 101 15.35 -3.68 16.42
N ILE A 102 14.09 -4.08 16.57
CA ILE A 102 12.92 -3.28 16.18
C ILE A 102 12.69 -2.20 17.24
N TYR A 103 12.99 -0.95 16.91
CA TYR A 103 12.78 0.20 17.80
C TYR A 103 11.33 0.67 17.79
N LEU A 104 10.55 0.24 18.79
CA LEU A 104 9.14 0.65 18.92
C LEU A 104 8.95 2.06 19.51
N GLY A 105 9.85 2.52 20.38
CA GLY A 105 9.60 3.68 21.21
C GLY A 105 10.38 3.68 22.52
N ARG A 106 9.88 4.35 23.54
CA ARG A 106 10.50 4.41 24.88
C ARG A 106 9.69 3.65 25.91
N LEU A 107 10.34 3.12 26.95
CA LEU A 107 9.61 2.66 28.14
C LEU A 107 8.82 3.82 28.73
N GLN A 108 7.56 3.57 29.10
CA GLN A 108 6.68 4.59 29.65
C GLN A 108 7.33 5.28 30.87
N GLY A 109 7.46 6.60 30.80
CA GLY A 109 8.04 7.42 31.87
C GLY A 109 9.57 7.40 31.97
N LYS A 110 10.30 6.69 31.09
CA LYS A 110 11.77 6.64 31.08
C LYS A 110 12.34 7.03 29.71
N SER A 111 13.60 7.46 29.68
CA SER A 111 14.34 7.76 28.43
C SER A 111 14.82 6.48 27.69
N ILE A 112 14.72 5.32 28.34
CA ILE A 112 15.14 3.99 27.86
C ILE A 112 14.43 3.63 26.54
N LYS A 113 15.21 3.29 25.51
CA LYS A 113 14.71 2.80 24.23
C LYS A 113 14.23 1.35 24.34
N ALA A 114 12.98 1.09 23.91
CA ALA A 114 12.42 -0.25 23.79
C ALA A 114 12.76 -0.84 22.41
N PHE A 115 13.87 -1.57 22.33
CA PHE A 115 14.20 -2.41 21.18
C PHE A 115 13.73 -3.84 21.42
N LEU A 116 12.93 -4.38 20.50
CA LEU A 116 12.49 -5.77 20.52
C LEU A 116 13.31 -6.63 19.55
N ASP A 117 13.47 -7.91 19.89
CA ASP A 117 14.19 -8.86 19.04
C ASP A 117 13.39 -9.19 17.76
N PRO A 118 13.86 -8.83 16.55
CA PRO A 118 13.20 -9.22 15.30
C PRO A 118 13.12 -10.75 15.15
N LYS A 119 14.08 -11.52 15.68
CA LYS A 119 14.05 -12.99 15.59
C LYS A 119 12.94 -13.58 16.47
N LYS A 120 12.78 -13.13 17.73
CA LYS A 120 11.60 -13.49 18.56
C LYS A 120 10.30 -13.10 17.85
N LEU A 121 10.14 -11.84 17.44
CA LEU A 121 8.89 -11.33 16.86
C LEU A 121 8.48 -12.03 15.55
N ILE A 122 9.43 -12.26 14.63
CA ILE A 122 9.13 -12.94 13.36
C ILE A 122 8.86 -14.42 13.61
N THR A 123 9.77 -15.12 14.32
CA THR A 123 9.69 -16.60 14.41
C THR A 123 8.70 -17.11 15.44
N LYS A 124 8.27 -16.31 16.43
CA LYS A 124 7.20 -16.68 17.38
C LYS A 124 5.83 -16.13 16.99
N HIS A 125 5.72 -15.46 15.84
CA HIS A 125 4.52 -14.75 15.39
C HIS A 125 4.12 -13.59 16.33
N LEU A 126 3.29 -12.68 15.82
CA LEU A 126 2.92 -11.42 16.48
C LEU A 126 1.41 -11.19 16.35
N ALA A 127 0.78 -10.59 17.35
CA ALA A 127 -0.54 -9.97 17.17
C ALA A 127 -0.55 -8.51 17.66
N VAL A 128 -1.22 -7.63 16.90
CA VAL A 128 -1.37 -6.20 17.22
C VAL A 128 -2.86 -5.90 17.38
N LEU A 129 -3.26 -5.64 18.62
CA LEU A 129 -4.65 -5.71 19.07
C LEU A 129 -5.06 -4.37 19.69
N ALA A 130 -6.09 -3.73 19.14
CA ALA A 130 -6.41 -2.33 19.41
C ALA A 130 -7.83 -1.98 18.96
N LYS A 131 -8.60 -1.20 19.73
CA LYS A 131 -9.87 -0.65 19.23
C LYS A 131 -9.63 0.31 18.04
N SER A 132 -10.67 0.54 17.24
CA SER A 132 -10.63 1.53 16.16
C SER A 132 -10.15 2.90 16.67
N GLY A 133 -9.25 3.55 15.93
CA GLY A 133 -8.67 4.85 16.29
C GLY A 133 -7.56 4.84 17.34
N ALA A 134 -7.24 3.70 17.99
CA ALA A 134 -6.21 3.67 19.05
C ALA A 134 -4.74 3.68 18.57
N GLY A 135 -4.49 3.87 17.26
CA GLY A 135 -3.14 3.93 16.68
C GLY A 135 -2.63 2.62 16.05
N LYS A 136 -3.49 1.62 15.88
CA LYS A 136 -3.19 0.28 15.32
C LYS A 136 -2.26 0.31 14.10
N SER A 137 -2.71 0.89 12.98
CA SER A 137 -1.95 0.99 11.71
C SER A 137 -0.74 1.93 11.80
N TYR A 138 -0.68 2.80 12.82
CA TYR A 138 0.47 3.65 13.10
C TYR A 138 1.60 2.85 13.76
N ALA A 139 1.28 2.04 14.77
CA ALA A 139 2.21 1.11 15.42
C ALA A 139 2.74 0.04 14.44
N VAL A 140 1.86 -0.51 13.58
CA VAL A 140 2.27 -1.41 12.49
C VAL A 140 3.20 -0.67 11.51
N GLY A 141 2.92 0.60 11.20
CA GLY A 141 3.81 1.46 10.42
C GLY A 141 5.20 1.64 11.03
N VAL A 142 5.30 1.80 12.36
CA VAL A 142 6.59 1.83 13.08
C VAL A 142 7.33 0.50 12.91
N ILE A 143 6.65 -0.64 13.07
CA ILE A 143 7.25 -1.97 12.91
C ILE A 143 7.75 -2.20 11.46
N LEU A 144 6.95 -1.79 10.47
CA LEU A 144 7.30 -1.88 9.04
C LEU A 144 8.60 -1.10 8.71
N GLU A 145 8.75 0.10 9.25
CA GLU A 145 9.96 0.92 9.07
C GLU A 145 11.23 0.22 9.59
N GLU A 146 11.15 -0.42 10.75
CA GLU A 146 12.27 -1.16 11.35
C GLU A 146 12.57 -2.46 10.58
N LEU A 147 11.54 -3.21 10.18
CA LEU A 147 11.69 -4.43 9.38
C LEU A 147 12.35 -4.14 8.02
N LEU A 148 11.97 -3.03 7.38
CA LEU A 148 12.57 -2.60 6.11
C LEU A 148 13.98 -2.04 6.27
N ASP A 149 14.30 -1.40 7.39
CA ASP A 149 15.67 -0.99 7.72
C ASP A 149 16.57 -2.21 7.98
N LEU A 150 16.02 -3.28 8.58
CA LEU A 150 16.67 -4.58 8.79
C LEU A 150 16.70 -5.48 7.53
N GLY A 151 16.12 -5.05 6.41
CA GLY A 151 16.12 -5.81 5.15
C GLY A 151 15.21 -7.04 5.12
N VAL A 152 14.22 -7.13 6.02
CA VAL A 152 13.29 -8.27 6.10
C VAL A 152 12.27 -8.20 4.95
N PRO A 153 12.00 -9.29 4.21
CA PRO A 153 10.85 -9.39 3.30
C PRO A 153 9.54 -9.29 4.06
N VAL A 154 8.66 -8.36 3.69
CA VAL A 154 7.33 -8.21 4.30
C VAL A 154 6.25 -8.27 3.23
N VAL A 155 5.19 -9.06 3.46
CA VAL A 155 3.97 -9.04 2.64
C VAL A 155 2.81 -8.64 3.54
N ILE A 156 2.00 -7.65 3.14
CA ILE A 156 0.83 -7.21 3.90
C ILE A 156 -0.46 -7.31 3.09
N LEU A 157 -1.47 -7.92 3.70
CA LEU A 157 -2.85 -7.94 3.22
C LEU A 157 -3.55 -6.67 3.73
N ASP A 158 -3.85 -5.73 2.83
CA ASP A 158 -4.37 -4.40 3.18
C ASP A 158 -5.82 -4.21 2.69
N PRO A 159 -6.84 -4.36 3.57
CA PRO A 159 -8.26 -4.19 3.22
C PRO A 159 -8.68 -2.75 2.90
N HIS A 160 -7.85 -1.75 3.20
CA HIS A 160 -8.26 -0.34 3.23
C HIS A 160 -7.35 0.60 2.40
N GLY A 161 -6.14 0.17 2.05
CA GLY A 161 -5.14 0.95 1.32
C GLY A 161 -4.48 2.02 2.19
N GLU A 162 -4.14 1.69 3.44
CA GLU A 162 -3.51 2.61 4.41
C GLU A 162 -1.98 2.59 4.33
N TYR A 163 -1.38 1.44 4.06
CA TYR A 163 0.06 1.25 4.23
C TYR A 163 0.89 1.84 3.08
N SER A 164 0.28 2.06 1.91
CA SER A 164 0.92 2.64 0.71
C SER A 164 1.43 4.07 0.92
N SER A 165 1.15 4.69 2.07
CA SER A 165 1.70 5.99 2.49
C SER A 165 3.19 5.95 2.83
N ILE A 166 3.74 4.78 3.18
CA ILE A 166 5.14 4.56 3.59
C ILE A 166 6.18 4.95 2.52
N LYS A 167 5.74 5.11 1.26
CA LYS A 167 6.55 5.65 0.16
C LYS A 167 6.91 7.13 0.29
N THR A 168 6.25 7.87 1.18
CA THR A 168 6.48 9.30 1.41
C THR A 168 7.23 9.49 2.75
N PRO A 169 8.29 10.31 2.83
CA PRO A 169 8.92 10.65 4.11
C PRO A 169 7.94 11.44 4.99
N ASN A 170 8.03 11.32 6.32
CA ASN A 170 7.13 12.08 7.20
C ASN A 170 7.47 13.58 7.19
N THR A 171 6.46 14.42 6.96
CA THR A 171 6.55 15.88 6.91
C THR A 171 5.54 16.57 7.83
N ASN A 172 4.85 15.82 8.69
CA ASN A 172 3.94 16.39 9.68
C ASN A 172 4.74 17.07 10.80
N LYS A 173 4.67 18.41 10.90
CA LYS A 173 5.40 19.18 11.91
C LYS A 173 5.23 18.62 13.33
N LYS A 174 3.99 18.33 13.73
CA LYS A 174 3.65 17.79 15.05
C LYS A 174 4.33 16.45 15.38
N GLU A 175 4.81 15.72 14.38
CA GLU A 175 5.57 14.48 14.52
C GLU A 175 7.08 14.73 14.37
N THR A 176 7.51 15.58 13.43
CA THR A 176 8.92 15.90 13.23
C THR A 176 9.56 16.56 14.46
N ASP A 177 8.78 17.32 15.23
CA ASP A 177 9.23 17.96 16.48
C ASP A 177 9.67 16.93 17.55
N TYR A 178 9.24 15.65 17.43
CA TYR A 178 9.65 14.55 18.31
C TYR A 178 10.78 13.68 17.73
N PHE A 179 11.34 14.02 16.56
CA PHE A 179 12.41 13.20 15.94
C PHE A 179 13.69 13.17 16.77
N GLU A 180 14.10 14.30 17.34
CA GLU A 180 15.24 14.34 18.26
C GLU A 180 14.95 13.55 19.54
N HIS A 181 13.74 13.70 20.10
CA HIS A 181 13.31 12.95 21.28
C HIS A 181 13.46 11.44 21.09
N TYR A 182 13.04 10.88 19.96
CA TYR A 182 13.21 9.45 19.66
C TYR A 182 14.56 9.10 19.01
N GLY A 183 15.36 10.08 18.60
CA GLY A 183 16.61 9.88 17.86
C GLY A 183 16.39 9.16 16.53
N ILE A 184 15.53 9.72 15.68
CA ILE A 184 15.20 9.24 14.33
C ILE A 184 15.16 10.41 13.33
N GLN A 185 14.95 10.12 12.05
CA GLN A 185 14.83 11.12 10.98
C GLN A 185 13.75 10.71 9.96
N ALA A 186 13.28 11.65 9.13
CA ALA A 186 12.33 11.35 8.06
C ALA A 186 12.94 10.42 7.00
N LYS A 187 12.19 9.40 6.57
CA LYS A 187 12.63 8.41 5.58
C LYS A 187 11.47 7.95 4.69
N SER A 188 11.75 7.88 3.38
CA SER A 188 10.92 7.19 2.39
C SER A 188 11.36 5.73 2.27
N TYR A 189 10.39 4.86 2.00
CA TYR A 189 10.63 3.46 1.61
C TYR A 189 10.03 3.15 0.23
N GLY A 190 9.85 4.18 -0.61
CA GLY A 190 9.20 4.05 -1.92
C GLY A 190 10.04 3.31 -2.97
N ASP A 191 11.34 3.18 -2.75
CA ASP A 191 12.29 2.32 -3.46
C ASP A 191 12.11 0.83 -3.12
N ARG A 192 11.61 0.54 -1.91
CA ARG A 192 11.40 -0.81 -1.36
C ARG A 192 9.94 -1.26 -1.39
N LEU A 193 9.03 -0.43 -1.90
CA LEU A 193 7.60 -0.72 -1.95
C LEU A 193 7.21 -1.32 -3.30
N MET A 194 6.65 -2.53 -3.26
CA MET A 194 5.83 -3.08 -4.33
C MET A 194 4.37 -3.02 -3.91
N GLU A 195 3.49 -2.51 -4.78
CA GLU A 195 2.04 -2.47 -4.54
C GLU A 195 1.33 -3.25 -5.67
N PHE A 196 0.64 -4.33 -5.29
CA PHE A 196 -0.31 -5.04 -6.14
C PHE A 196 -1.73 -4.76 -5.64
N ALA A 197 -2.71 -4.76 -6.53
CA ALA A 197 -4.11 -4.59 -6.19
C ALA A 197 -5.01 -5.60 -6.90
N VAL A 198 -6.07 -5.99 -6.20
CA VAL A 198 -7.18 -6.77 -6.78
C VAL A 198 -8.05 -5.88 -7.68
N ASN A 199 -8.30 -4.63 -7.27
CA ASN A 199 -9.06 -3.66 -8.05
C ASN A 199 -8.17 -2.48 -8.48
N THR A 200 -7.45 -2.65 -9.60
CA THR A 200 -6.65 -1.58 -10.24
C THR A 200 -7.50 -0.46 -10.85
N SER A 201 -8.81 -0.66 -10.99
CA SER A 201 -9.74 0.39 -11.42
C SER A 201 -9.88 1.52 -10.39
N ILE A 202 -9.64 1.21 -9.12
CA ILE A 202 -9.55 2.16 -7.99
C ILE A 202 -8.08 2.46 -7.66
N ASN A 203 -7.25 1.42 -7.54
CA ASN A 203 -5.86 1.52 -7.10
C ASN A 203 -4.92 1.64 -8.32
N ILE A 204 -5.04 2.75 -9.05
CA ILE A 204 -4.46 2.94 -10.39
C ILE A 204 -2.93 2.91 -10.39
N ASP A 205 -2.27 3.28 -9.28
CA ASP A 205 -0.81 3.25 -9.16
C ASP A 205 -0.28 1.81 -9.00
N ALA A 206 -1.07 0.90 -8.44
CA ALA A 206 -0.70 -0.49 -8.15
C ALA A 206 -0.68 -1.39 -9.40
N HIS A 207 0.10 -2.48 -9.32
CA HIS A 207 0.12 -3.56 -10.30
C HIS A 207 -1.13 -4.44 -10.15
N GLN A 208 -1.58 -5.11 -11.22
CA GLN A 208 -2.65 -6.10 -11.08
C GLN A 208 -2.06 -7.39 -10.53
N ILE A 209 -2.59 -7.91 -9.41
CA ILE A 209 -2.21 -9.26 -8.97
C ILE A 209 -2.80 -10.30 -9.93
N ARG A 210 -2.00 -11.31 -10.30
CA ARG A 210 -2.45 -12.48 -11.05
C ARG A 210 -2.21 -13.76 -10.25
N LEU A 211 -3.23 -14.57 -10.09
CA LEU A 211 -3.23 -15.86 -9.42
C LEU A 211 -3.09 -16.98 -10.45
N LYS A 212 -2.41 -18.07 -10.08
CA LYS A 212 -2.31 -19.27 -10.90
C LYS A 212 -3.68 -19.96 -10.96
N ILE A 213 -4.11 -20.41 -12.15
CA ILE A 213 -5.23 -21.36 -12.28
C ILE A 213 -4.80 -22.69 -11.65
N PRO A 214 -5.52 -23.22 -10.63
CA PRO A 214 -5.19 -24.51 -10.06
C PRO A 214 -5.52 -25.66 -11.04
N ASN A 215 -4.50 -26.40 -11.47
CA ASN A 215 -4.70 -27.64 -12.25
C ASN A 215 -5.16 -28.81 -11.37
N ASP A 216 -5.01 -28.72 -10.04
CA ASP A 216 -5.51 -29.71 -9.09
C ASP A 216 -7.01 -29.49 -8.79
N PRO A 217 -7.89 -30.50 -8.93
CA PRO A 217 -9.32 -30.33 -8.68
C PRO A 217 -9.67 -29.91 -7.25
N PHE A 218 -8.90 -30.36 -6.25
CA PHE A 218 -9.17 -30.00 -4.86
C PHE A 218 -8.82 -28.53 -4.62
N ALA A 219 -7.67 -28.07 -5.11
CA ALA A 219 -7.26 -26.67 -5.06
C ALA A 219 -8.19 -25.75 -5.86
N LEU A 220 -8.78 -26.18 -6.99
CA LEU A 220 -9.81 -25.38 -7.66
C LEU A 220 -11.12 -25.37 -6.88
N THR A 221 -11.56 -26.52 -6.33
CA THR A 221 -12.76 -26.60 -5.47
C THR A 221 -12.70 -25.57 -4.33
N GLU A 222 -11.56 -25.50 -3.62
CA GLU A 222 -11.32 -24.55 -2.53
C GLU A 222 -11.17 -23.08 -3.02
N THR A 223 -11.14 -22.83 -4.32
CA THR A 223 -11.12 -21.49 -4.94
C THR A 223 -12.52 -20.97 -5.28
N LEU A 224 -13.51 -21.87 -5.42
CA LEU A 224 -14.85 -21.52 -5.90
C LEU A 224 -15.56 -20.46 -5.04
N PRO A 225 -16.48 -19.67 -5.63
CA PRO A 225 -17.30 -18.70 -4.91
C PRO A 225 -18.48 -19.32 -4.14
N PHE A 226 -18.31 -20.55 -3.64
CA PHE A 226 -19.28 -21.31 -2.84
C PHE A 226 -18.63 -22.59 -2.31
N LYS A 227 -19.23 -23.17 -1.25
CA LYS A 227 -18.88 -24.51 -0.77
C LYS A 227 -19.55 -25.55 -1.67
N ALA A 228 -18.77 -26.26 -2.49
CA ALA A 228 -19.30 -27.28 -3.39
C ALA A 228 -19.96 -28.45 -2.63
N THR A 229 -20.92 -29.12 -3.26
CA THR A 229 -21.44 -30.43 -2.82
C THR A 229 -20.53 -31.57 -3.32
N ASP A 230 -20.73 -32.79 -2.82
CA ASP A 230 -19.88 -33.93 -3.21
C ASP A 230 -20.13 -34.38 -4.66
N ALA A 231 -21.36 -34.25 -5.17
CA ALA A 231 -21.67 -34.42 -6.59
C ALA A 231 -20.95 -33.37 -7.47
N GLN A 232 -20.84 -32.12 -6.99
CA GLN A 232 -20.08 -31.07 -7.67
C GLN A 232 -18.57 -31.32 -7.60
N ARG A 233 -18.04 -31.82 -6.46
CA ARG A 233 -16.64 -32.26 -6.34
C ARG A 233 -16.31 -33.38 -7.30
N GLY A 234 -17.12 -34.45 -7.35
CA GLY A 234 -16.90 -35.60 -8.24
C GLY A 234 -16.93 -35.21 -9.73
N LEU A 235 -17.91 -34.40 -10.13
CA LEU A 235 -17.98 -33.87 -11.50
C LEU A 235 -16.75 -33.03 -11.85
N LEU A 236 -16.37 -32.09 -10.98
CA LEU A 236 -15.23 -31.20 -11.21
C LEU A 236 -13.89 -31.97 -11.24
N TYR A 237 -13.74 -32.99 -10.40
CA TYR A 237 -12.59 -33.91 -10.37
C TYR A 237 -12.44 -34.64 -11.70
N ASN A 238 -13.51 -35.28 -12.19
CA ASN A 238 -13.46 -36.02 -13.45
C ASN A 238 -13.11 -35.12 -14.64
N VAL A 239 -13.77 -33.96 -14.77
CA VAL A 239 -13.57 -33.04 -15.90
C VAL A 239 -12.19 -32.38 -15.89
N ILE A 240 -11.67 -32.02 -14.70
CA ILE A 240 -10.33 -31.44 -14.61
C ILE A 240 -9.23 -32.47 -14.91
N ASN A 241 -9.35 -33.69 -14.38
CA ASN A 241 -8.33 -34.71 -14.62
C ASN A 241 -8.23 -35.05 -16.12
N ASP A 242 -9.36 -35.28 -16.79
CA ASP A 242 -9.39 -35.50 -18.24
C ASP A 242 -8.83 -34.31 -19.04
N LEU A 243 -9.15 -33.06 -18.68
CA LEU A 243 -8.53 -31.87 -19.29
C LEU A 243 -7.01 -31.81 -19.07
N VAL A 244 -6.53 -32.15 -17.87
CA VAL A 244 -5.11 -32.12 -17.51
C VAL A 244 -4.35 -33.30 -18.15
N GLU A 245 -4.95 -34.47 -18.29
CA GLU A 245 -4.39 -35.60 -19.02
C GLU A 245 -4.32 -35.31 -20.53
N ARG A 246 -5.37 -34.73 -21.12
CA ARG A 246 -5.40 -34.37 -22.56
C ARG A 246 -4.49 -33.19 -22.94
N LYS A 247 -4.27 -32.21 -22.06
CA LYS A 247 -3.61 -30.92 -22.40
C LYS A 247 -2.50 -30.46 -21.44
N GLY A 248 -2.30 -31.11 -20.30
CA GLY A 248 -1.40 -30.66 -19.22
C GLY A 248 -1.89 -29.43 -18.43
N ARG A 249 -2.76 -28.60 -19.01
CA ARG A 249 -3.39 -27.41 -18.43
C ARG A 249 -4.66 -27.03 -19.22
N PHE A 250 -5.52 -26.24 -18.59
CA PHE A 250 -6.73 -25.68 -19.20
C PHE A 250 -6.87 -24.18 -18.86
N GLU A 251 -7.54 -23.41 -19.71
CA GLU A 251 -8.09 -22.09 -19.34
C GLU A 251 -9.55 -22.25 -18.84
N PHE A 252 -10.08 -21.24 -18.13
CA PHE A 252 -11.42 -21.34 -17.54
C PHE A 252 -12.56 -21.50 -18.56
N ASP A 253 -12.42 -20.91 -19.76
CA ASP A 253 -13.40 -21.07 -20.84
C ASP A 253 -13.44 -22.50 -21.39
N GLU A 254 -12.32 -23.22 -21.36
CA GLU A 254 -12.25 -24.64 -21.72
C GLU A 254 -12.94 -25.51 -20.67
N LEU A 255 -12.68 -25.25 -19.39
CA LEU A 255 -13.34 -25.96 -18.27
C LEU A 255 -14.87 -25.73 -18.26
N ILE A 256 -15.31 -24.51 -18.60
CA ILE A 256 -16.75 -24.21 -18.76
C ILE A 256 -17.36 -25.07 -19.87
N LYS A 257 -16.73 -25.16 -21.05
CA LYS A 257 -17.26 -25.94 -22.19
C LYS A 257 -17.38 -27.44 -21.88
N GLU A 258 -16.38 -28.05 -21.26
CA GLU A 258 -16.43 -29.46 -20.89
C GLU A 258 -17.50 -29.71 -19.79
N LEU A 259 -17.65 -28.78 -18.84
CA LEU A 259 -18.75 -28.82 -17.86
C LEU A 259 -20.12 -28.64 -18.53
N GLU A 260 -20.26 -27.80 -19.56
CA GLU A 260 -21.50 -27.63 -20.33
C GLU A 260 -21.91 -28.91 -21.07
N ILE A 261 -20.94 -29.66 -21.60
CA ILE A 261 -21.16 -30.96 -22.26
C ILE A 261 -21.61 -32.03 -21.25
N ALA A 262 -21.03 -32.08 -20.06
CA ALA A 262 -21.25 -33.16 -19.09
C ALA A 262 -22.73 -33.39 -18.71
N GLU A 263 -23.17 -34.66 -18.69
CA GLU A 263 -24.55 -35.08 -18.40
C GLU A 263 -24.88 -35.07 -16.88
N SER A 264 -24.73 -33.91 -16.23
CA SER A 264 -25.02 -33.75 -14.81
C SER A 264 -25.69 -32.42 -14.51
N THR A 265 -26.71 -32.43 -13.65
CA THR A 265 -27.37 -31.21 -13.15
C THR A 265 -26.47 -30.38 -12.24
N ALA A 266 -25.40 -30.96 -11.69
CA ALA A 266 -24.44 -30.29 -10.83
C ALA A 266 -23.63 -29.19 -11.56
N LYS A 267 -23.53 -29.25 -12.89
CA LYS A 267 -22.69 -28.36 -13.71
C LYS A 267 -23.00 -26.87 -13.55
N TRP A 268 -24.27 -26.49 -13.48
CA TRP A 268 -24.68 -25.09 -13.59
C TRP A 268 -24.11 -24.18 -12.49
N ARG A 269 -24.02 -24.67 -11.24
CA ARG A 269 -23.44 -23.87 -10.14
C ARG A 269 -21.92 -23.77 -10.23
N LEU A 270 -21.25 -24.81 -10.76
CA LEU A 270 -19.82 -24.81 -11.07
C LEU A 270 -19.51 -23.80 -12.18
N ILE A 271 -20.20 -23.90 -13.33
CA ILE A 271 -20.07 -22.99 -14.47
C ILE A 271 -20.19 -21.53 -14.03
N GLY A 272 -21.30 -21.17 -13.36
CA GLY A 272 -21.50 -19.79 -12.89
C GLY A 272 -20.46 -19.32 -11.87
N GLY A 273 -19.87 -20.25 -11.09
CA GLY A 273 -18.78 -19.93 -10.18
C GLY A 273 -17.43 -19.74 -10.87
N ILE A 274 -17.12 -20.56 -11.88
CA ILE A 274 -15.90 -20.46 -12.68
C ILE A 274 -15.95 -19.19 -13.56
N GLN A 275 -17.12 -18.87 -14.13
CA GLN A 275 -17.38 -17.59 -14.81
C GLN A 275 -17.15 -16.39 -13.88
N GLN A 276 -17.56 -16.46 -12.60
CA GLN A 276 -17.28 -15.41 -11.62
C GLN A 276 -15.78 -15.27 -11.32
N LEU A 277 -15.02 -16.37 -11.29
CA LEU A 277 -13.55 -16.34 -11.15
C LEU A 277 -12.87 -15.77 -12.40
N GLU A 278 -13.34 -16.13 -13.60
CA GLU A 278 -12.86 -15.60 -14.88
C GLU A 278 -13.10 -14.10 -15.01
N GLN A 279 -14.34 -13.65 -14.77
CA GLN A 279 -14.75 -12.24 -14.85
C GLN A 279 -14.03 -11.33 -13.83
N SER A 280 -13.46 -11.90 -12.76
CA SER A 280 -12.58 -11.15 -11.85
C SER A 280 -11.30 -10.64 -12.54
N GLY A 281 -10.87 -11.30 -13.62
CA GLY A 281 -9.61 -11.03 -14.32
C GLY A 281 -8.35 -11.33 -13.50
N LEU A 282 -8.47 -11.99 -12.35
CA LEU A 282 -7.37 -12.29 -11.44
C LEU A 282 -6.61 -13.57 -11.82
N PHE A 283 -7.26 -14.54 -12.43
CA PHE A 283 -6.65 -15.85 -12.71
C PHE A 283 -5.98 -15.90 -14.09
N SER A 284 -4.81 -16.55 -14.17
CA SER A 284 -4.07 -16.76 -15.42
C SER A 284 -2.95 -17.79 -15.23
N HIS A 285 -2.56 -18.49 -16.29
CA HIS A 285 -1.29 -19.24 -16.30
C HIS A 285 -0.06 -18.31 -16.19
N ASN A 286 -0.17 -17.06 -16.67
CA ASN A 286 0.81 -16.00 -16.43
C ASN A 286 0.52 -15.30 -15.09
N ALA A 287 0.61 -16.06 -14.00
CA ALA A 287 0.46 -15.57 -12.64
C ALA A 287 1.59 -14.58 -12.25
N THR A 288 1.36 -13.76 -11.22
CA THR A 288 2.41 -12.94 -10.61
C THR A 288 3.45 -13.88 -9.97
N PRO A 289 4.73 -13.84 -10.37
CA PRO A 289 5.76 -14.70 -9.78
C PRO A 289 5.87 -14.48 -8.27
N ILE A 290 5.98 -15.56 -7.49
CA ILE A 290 6.04 -15.47 -6.02
C ILE A 290 7.29 -14.71 -5.55
N ASN A 291 8.38 -14.80 -6.32
CA ASN A 291 9.62 -14.06 -6.13
C ASN A 291 9.53 -12.58 -6.56
N GLU A 292 8.43 -12.10 -7.17
CA GLU A 292 8.14 -10.67 -7.26
C GLU A 292 7.45 -10.14 -6.00
N ILE A 293 6.71 -11.01 -5.30
CA ILE A 293 5.95 -10.71 -4.08
C ILE A 293 6.85 -10.80 -2.84
N VAL A 294 7.78 -11.75 -2.77
CA VAL A 294 8.66 -11.96 -1.60
C VAL A 294 10.12 -11.74 -1.99
N LYS A 295 10.67 -10.58 -1.64
CA LYS A 295 12.05 -10.16 -1.94
C LYS A 295 12.77 -9.61 -0.71
N PRO A 296 14.10 -9.83 -0.56
CA PRO A 296 14.91 -9.21 0.49
C PRO A 296 14.72 -7.68 0.52
N GLY A 297 14.42 -7.15 1.70
CA GLY A 297 14.21 -5.72 1.94
C GLY A 297 13.00 -5.08 1.26
N GLN A 298 12.10 -5.85 0.64
CA GLN A 298 10.90 -5.34 -0.02
C GLN A 298 9.68 -5.44 0.92
N LEU A 299 8.86 -4.39 0.95
CA LEU A 299 7.48 -4.44 1.41
C LEU A 299 6.58 -4.63 0.20
N THR A 300 5.78 -5.69 0.21
CA THR A 300 4.74 -5.92 -0.78
C THR A 300 3.36 -5.73 -0.18
N ILE A 301 2.64 -4.73 -0.66
CA ILE A 301 1.24 -4.48 -0.29
C ILE A 301 0.32 -5.20 -1.28
N ILE A 302 -0.59 -6.01 -0.75
CA ILE A 302 -1.71 -6.62 -1.47
C ILE A 302 -2.95 -5.79 -1.13
N ASN A 303 -3.20 -4.78 -1.95
CA ASN A 303 -4.22 -3.77 -1.76
C ASN A 303 -5.59 -4.29 -2.23
N PHE A 304 -6.48 -4.52 -1.26
CA PHE A 304 -7.83 -5.05 -1.45
C PHE A 304 -8.91 -3.95 -1.54
N LYS A 305 -8.53 -2.67 -1.51
CA LYS A 305 -9.46 -1.53 -1.48
C LYS A 305 -10.42 -1.57 -2.67
N GLY A 306 -11.70 -1.87 -2.39
CA GLY A 306 -12.76 -2.01 -3.40
C GLY A 306 -12.83 -3.37 -4.10
N ALA A 307 -12.27 -4.43 -3.49
CA ALA A 307 -12.62 -5.81 -3.76
C ALA A 307 -13.70 -6.29 -2.77
N SER A 308 -14.63 -7.15 -3.20
CA SER A 308 -15.59 -7.80 -2.29
C SER A 308 -14.87 -8.74 -1.32
N GLN A 309 -15.39 -8.87 -0.10
CA GLN A 309 -14.85 -9.73 0.97
C GLN A 309 -14.47 -11.14 0.47
N GLU A 310 -15.35 -11.79 -0.31
CA GLU A 310 -15.08 -13.08 -0.93
C GLU A 310 -13.82 -13.09 -1.84
N LEU A 311 -13.62 -12.05 -2.65
CA LEU A 311 -12.42 -11.95 -3.50
C LEU A 311 -11.16 -11.71 -2.65
N GLN A 312 -11.27 -10.97 -1.54
CA GLN A 312 -10.15 -10.80 -0.61
C GLN A 312 -9.74 -12.16 0.00
N GLU A 313 -10.70 -12.98 0.42
CA GLU A 313 -10.46 -14.32 0.94
C GLU A 313 -9.89 -15.30 -0.10
N ILE A 314 -10.40 -15.28 -1.34
CA ILE A 314 -9.90 -16.15 -2.43
C ILE A 314 -8.44 -15.81 -2.75
N VAL A 315 -8.13 -14.52 -2.89
CA VAL A 315 -6.77 -14.03 -3.16
C VAL A 315 -5.85 -14.31 -1.98
N ALA A 316 -6.29 -14.08 -0.75
CA ALA A 316 -5.55 -14.43 0.45
C ALA A 316 -5.27 -15.93 0.50
N ARG A 317 -6.27 -16.81 0.31
CA ARG A 317 -6.07 -18.27 0.31
C ARG A 317 -5.04 -18.68 -0.75
N SER A 318 -5.23 -18.25 -2.00
CA SER A 318 -4.34 -18.59 -3.11
C SER A 318 -2.90 -18.12 -2.86
N LEU A 319 -2.72 -16.85 -2.46
CA LEU A 319 -1.41 -16.27 -2.23
C LEU A 319 -0.70 -16.92 -1.03
N LEU A 320 -1.39 -17.07 0.10
CA LEU A 320 -0.79 -17.62 1.31
C LEU A 320 -0.44 -19.10 1.17
N THR A 321 -1.24 -19.88 0.43
CA THR A 321 -0.88 -21.26 0.09
C THR A 321 0.37 -21.29 -0.77
N ASN A 322 0.46 -20.44 -1.80
CA ASN A 322 1.64 -20.38 -2.67
C ASN A 322 2.89 -19.95 -1.89
N MET A 323 2.80 -18.90 -1.07
CA MET A 323 3.91 -18.45 -0.19
C MET A 323 4.39 -19.56 0.75
N PHE A 324 3.48 -20.35 1.33
CA PHE A 324 3.86 -21.39 2.30
C PHE A 324 4.56 -22.58 1.65
N GLU A 325 4.05 -23.09 0.51
CA GLU A 325 4.70 -24.20 -0.20
C GLU A 325 6.01 -23.77 -0.88
N GLU A 326 6.06 -22.59 -1.51
CA GLU A 326 7.30 -22.04 -2.10
C GLU A 326 8.36 -21.76 -1.02
N ARG A 327 7.96 -21.40 0.22
CA ARG A 327 8.90 -21.29 1.33
C ARG A 327 9.36 -22.66 1.85
N LYS A 328 8.49 -23.69 1.93
CA LYS A 328 8.91 -25.07 2.25
C LYS A 328 9.96 -25.59 1.26
N LEU A 329 9.84 -25.23 -0.01
CA LEU A 329 10.78 -25.56 -1.09
C LEU A 329 12.00 -24.60 -1.17
N GLU A 330 12.13 -23.67 -0.23
CA GLU A 330 13.20 -22.67 -0.12
C GLU A 330 13.37 -21.74 -1.33
N GLN A 331 12.35 -21.61 -2.18
CA GLN A 331 12.35 -20.77 -3.39
C GLN A 331 12.12 -19.28 -3.09
N ILE A 332 11.63 -18.95 -1.89
CA ILE A 332 11.53 -17.58 -1.38
C ILE A 332 12.23 -17.44 -0.02
N PRO A 333 12.78 -16.26 0.31
CA PRO A 333 13.48 -16.05 1.57
C PRO A 333 12.52 -16.12 2.78
N PRO A 334 13.05 -16.40 4.00
CA PRO A 334 12.34 -16.17 5.25
C PRO A 334 11.79 -14.74 5.32
N GLY A 335 10.58 -14.58 5.84
CA GLY A 335 9.85 -13.30 5.76
C GLY A 335 8.70 -13.19 6.75
N PHE A 336 8.06 -12.03 6.75
CA PHE A 336 6.99 -11.69 7.67
C PHE A 336 5.70 -11.39 6.90
N LEU A 337 4.70 -12.25 7.06
CA LEU A 337 3.35 -12.01 6.57
C LEU A 337 2.60 -11.11 7.57
N ILE A 338 1.87 -10.12 7.08
CA ILE A 338 1.02 -9.26 7.89
C ILE A 338 -0.41 -9.35 7.36
N ILE A 339 -1.37 -9.64 8.25
CA ILE A 339 -2.79 -9.76 7.93
C ILE A 339 -3.53 -8.68 8.70
N ASP A 340 -3.99 -7.63 8.01
CA ASP A 340 -4.83 -6.60 8.63
C ASP A 340 -6.33 -6.93 8.55
N GLU A 341 -7.06 -6.55 9.59
CA GLU A 341 -8.37 -7.05 9.99
C GLU A 341 -8.51 -8.56 9.82
N ALA A 342 -7.58 -9.30 10.45
CA ALA A 342 -7.48 -10.76 10.38
C ALA A 342 -8.78 -11.52 10.73
N HIS A 343 -9.72 -10.91 11.45
CA HIS A 343 -11.04 -11.50 11.70
C HIS A 343 -11.88 -11.70 10.42
N ASN A 344 -11.53 -11.04 9.31
CA ASN A 344 -12.12 -11.24 7.99
C ASN A 344 -11.49 -12.43 7.23
N TYR A 345 -10.34 -12.94 7.66
CA TYR A 345 -9.56 -13.97 6.93
C TYR A 345 -9.45 -15.29 7.70
N CYS A 346 -9.38 -15.20 9.03
CA CYS A 346 -9.43 -16.33 9.96
C CYS A 346 -10.37 -16.04 11.15
N PRO A 347 -11.70 -15.94 10.90
CA PRO A 347 -12.68 -15.83 11.98
C PRO A 347 -12.67 -17.06 12.89
N GLU A 348 -12.93 -16.83 14.17
CA GLU A 348 -13.33 -17.87 15.12
C GLU A 348 -14.67 -18.46 14.67
N ARG A 349 -14.80 -19.80 14.70
CA ARG A 349 -15.88 -20.56 14.04
C ARG A 349 -17.31 -20.10 14.35
N GLY A 350 -17.55 -19.49 15.51
CA GLY A 350 -18.86 -18.96 15.91
C GLY A 350 -19.24 -17.62 15.27
N PHE A 351 -18.31 -16.94 14.58
CA PHE A 351 -18.55 -15.68 13.87
C PHE A 351 -18.53 -15.82 12.34
N GLY A 352 -18.03 -16.95 11.81
CA GLY A 352 -18.04 -17.25 10.38
C GLY A 352 -17.05 -18.35 9.99
N GLU A 353 -17.05 -18.71 8.70
CA GLU A 353 -16.03 -19.52 8.04
C GLU A 353 -15.49 -18.71 6.85
N ALA A 354 -14.17 -18.52 6.79
CA ALA A 354 -13.51 -17.79 5.69
C ALA A 354 -12.51 -18.71 4.97
N LYS A 355 -12.40 -18.61 3.64
CA LYS A 355 -11.65 -19.57 2.80
C LYS A 355 -10.13 -19.60 3.09
N SER A 356 -9.59 -18.51 3.63
CA SER A 356 -8.18 -18.42 4.05
C SER A 356 -7.92 -18.98 5.46
N SER A 357 -8.96 -19.31 6.24
CA SER A 357 -8.85 -19.84 7.61
C SER A 357 -7.92 -21.04 7.74
N LYS A 358 -8.00 -22.00 6.80
CA LYS A 358 -7.22 -23.25 6.86
C LYS A 358 -5.72 -22.98 6.75
N ILE A 359 -5.31 -22.22 5.74
CA ILE A 359 -3.89 -21.91 5.50
C ILE A 359 -3.32 -20.97 6.56
N ILE A 360 -4.11 -20.02 7.09
CA ILE A 360 -3.64 -19.14 8.17
C ILE A 360 -3.37 -19.93 9.46
N ARG A 361 -4.21 -20.92 9.81
CA ARG A 361 -3.92 -21.85 10.92
C ARG A 361 -2.62 -22.61 10.69
N THR A 362 -2.42 -23.18 9.50
CA THR A 362 -1.20 -23.93 9.16
C THR A 362 0.05 -23.05 9.24
N ILE A 363 0.01 -21.81 8.73
CA ILE A 363 1.12 -20.86 8.84
C ILE A 363 1.38 -20.48 10.32
N ALA A 364 0.35 -20.34 11.15
CA ALA A 364 0.51 -20.08 12.58
C ALA A 364 1.07 -21.28 13.38
N SER A 365 0.76 -22.52 12.99
CA SER A 365 1.26 -23.73 13.66
C SER A 365 2.61 -24.25 13.14
N GLU A 366 2.96 -23.94 11.89
CA GLU A 366 4.14 -24.50 11.22
C GLU A 366 5.08 -23.47 10.60
N GLY A 367 4.63 -22.25 10.30
CA GLY A 367 5.42 -21.21 9.62
C GLY A 367 6.75 -20.92 10.33
N ARG A 368 6.77 -20.98 11.67
CA ARG A 368 7.99 -20.92 12.49
C ARG A 368 9.09 -21.89 12.05
N LYS A 369 8.75 -23.14 11.67
CA LYS A 369 9.71 -24.16 11.23
C LYS A 369 10.42 -23.75 9.95
N PHE A 370 9.69 -23.06 9.06
CA PHE A 370 10.16 -22.60 7.76
C PHE A 370 10.57 -21.13 7.76
N GLY A 371 10.59 -20.43 8.90
CA GLY A 371 10.93 -19.01 8.97
C GLY A 371 9.93 -18.07 8.26
N LEU A 372 8.67 -18.50 8.09
CA LEU A 372 7.56 -17.64 7.69
C LEU A 372 6.81 -17.18 8.95
N GLY A 373 7.11 -15.97 9.41
CA GLY A 373 6.39 -15.35 10.52
C GLY A 373 5.04 -14.79 10.09
N VAL A 374 4.11 -14.62 11.04
CA VAL A 374 2.84 -13.91 10.79
C VAL A 374 2.58 -12.84 11.84
N CYS A 375 2.03 -11.70 11.41
CA CYS A 375 1.47 -10.65 12.23
C CYS A 375 -0.03 -10.59 12.03
N ILE A 376 -0.78 -10.84 13.10
CA ILE A 376 -2.24 -10.84 13.13
C ILE A 376 -2.71 -9.50 13.68
N ILE A 377 -3.25 -8.64 12.83
CA ILE A 377 -3.77 -7.33 13.25
C ILE A 377 -5.28 -7.39 13.24
N SER A 378 -5.94 -7.01 14.34
CA SER A 378 -7.40 -7.00 14.41
C SER A 378 -7.91 -5.99 15.43
N GLN A 379 -8.99 -5.29 15.09
CA GLN A 379 -9.73 -4.48 16.07
C GLN A 379 -10.76 -5.28 16.89
N ARG A 380 -10.85 -6.60 16.65
CA ARG A 380 -11.73 -7.56 17.33
C ARG A 380 -11.02 -8.89 17.60
N PRO A 381 -10.06 -8.95 18.56
CA PRO A 381 -9.41 -10.21 18.93
C PRO A 381 -10.39 -11.32 19.29
N ALA A 382 -11.53 -11.03 19.93
CA ALA A 382 -12.53 -12.06 20.26
C ALA A 382 -13.21 -12.71 19.04
N ARG A 383 -13.05 -12.13 17.84
CA ARG A 383 -13.56 -12.67 16.56
C ARG A 383 -12.49 -13.36 15.73
N VAL A 384 -11.20 -13.22 16.06
CA VAL A 384 -10.12 -13.95 15.37
C VAL A 384 -10.04 -15.36 15.97
N ASP A 385 -9.74 -16.35 15.13
CA ASP A 385 -9.64 -17.72 15.60
C ASP A 385 -8.61 -17.91 16.72
N LYS A 386 -9.05 -18.55 17.82
CA LYS A 386 -8.24 -18.72 19.03
C LYS A 386 -6.97 -19.54 18.79
N SER A 387 -6.99 -20.49 17.86
CA SER A 387 -5.81 -21.31 17.52
C SER A 387 -4.77 -20.56 16.68
N VAL A 388 -5.13 -19.40 16.11
CA VAL A 388 -4.20 -18.48 15.45
C VAL A 388 -3.65 -17.47 16.47
N LEU A 389 -4.50 -16.91 17.34
CA LEU A 389 -4.05 -15.99 18.38
C LEU A 389 -3.14 -16.64 19.43
N SER A 390 -3.39 -17.89 19.86
CA SER A 390 -2.55 -18.56 20.85
C SER A 390 -1.16 -18.95 20.35
N GLN A 391 -0.95 -18.99 19.03
CA GLN A 391 0.39 -19.18 18.45
C GLN A 391 1.19 -17.87 18.37
N CYS A 392 0.53 -16.71 18.47
CA CYS A 392 1.17 -15.40 18.48
C CYS A 392 1.85 -15.15 19.84
N SER A 393 3.03 -15.75 20.04
CA SER A 393 3.76 -15.67 21.31
C SER A 393 4.46 -14.32 21.55
N SER A 394 4.05 -13.29 20.83
CA SER A 394 4.29 -11.88 21.14
C SER A 394 3.05 -11.07 20.81
N GLN A 395 2.68 -10.12 21.66
CA GLN A 395 1.55 -9.22 21.46
C GLN A 395 1.89 -7.76 21.74
N ILE A 396 1.21 -6.89 21.00
CA ILE A 396 1.24 -5.43 21.16
C ILE A 396 -0.22 -5.01 21.35
N ALA A 397 -0.64 -4.87 22.60
CA ALA A 397 -1.96 -4.40 22.96
C ALA A 397 -1.93 -2.87 23.08
N LEU A 398 -2.60 -2.18 22.17
CA LEU A 398 -2.97 -0.78 22.38
C LEU A 398 -4.32 -0.74 23.11
N GLN A 399 -4.96 0.42 23.24
CA GLN A 399 -6.20 0.54 23.99
C GLN A 399 -7.31 -0.40 23.46
N VAL A 400 -7.87 -1.25 24.32
CA VAL A 400 -9.02 -2.13 24.00
C VAL A 400 -10.07 -1.99 25.10
N THR A 401 -11.29 -1.58 24.73
CA THR A 401 -12.34 -1.23 25.70
C THR A 401 -13.46 -2.26 25.85
N ASN A 402 -13.53 -3.28 24.99
CA ASN A 402 -14.59 -4.28 25.04
C ASN A 402 -14.17 -5.48 25.92
N PRO A 403 -14.99 -5.93 26.90
CA PRO A 403 -14.60 -7.00 27.82
C PRO A 403 -14.28 -8.36 27.17
N SER A 404 -14.95 -8.75 26.08
CA SER A 404 -14.62 -10.04 25.42
C SER A 404 -13.35 -9.93 24.59
N ASP A 405 -13.09 -8.77 23.98
CA ASP A 405 -11.84 -8.48 23.28
C ASP A 405 -10.64 -8.36 24.26
N LEU A 406 -10.84 -7.81 25.47
CA LEU A 406 -9.85 -7.84 26.57
C LEU A 406 -9.58 -9.27 27.04
N ALA A 407 -10.63 -10.03 27.38
CA ALA A 407 -10.48 -11.41 27.84
C ALA A 407 -9.84 -12.33 26.79
N ALA A 408 -9.93 -12.00 25.49
CA ALA A 408 -9.23 -12.71 24.42
C ALA A 408 -7.71 -12.44 24.45
N ILE A 409 -7.28 -11.24 24.81
CA ILE A 409 -5.87 -10.90 25.04
C ILE A 409 -5.35 -11.69 26.25
N SER A 410 -5.97 -11.54 27.42
CA SER A 410 -5.50 -12.17 28.67
C SER A 410 -5.45 -13.70 28.59
N ARG A 411 -6.48 -14.34 28.01
CA ARG A 411 -6.51 -15.81 27.85
C ARG A 411 -5.51 -16.35 26.82
N SER A 412 -4.88 -15.48 26.03
CA SER A 412 -3.82 -15.88 25.08
C SER A 412 -2.42 -15.82 25.70
N PHE A 413 -2.27 -15.30 26.93
CA PHE A 413 -0.98 -15.20 27.62
C PHE A 413 -1.07 -15.61 29.09
N GLU A 414 -0.32 -16.64 29.45
CA GLU A 414 -0.10 -17.02 30.85
C GLU A 414 0.55 -15.85 31.62
N GLY A 415 -0.03 -15.51 32.78
CA GLY A 415 0.49 -14.46 33.67
C GLY A 415 -0.06 -13.04 33.45
N VAL A 416 -0.99 -12.81 32.52
CA VAL A 416 -1.73 -11.53 32.46
C VAL A 416 -2.70 -11.45 33.64
N THR A 417 -2.57 -10.42 34.48
CA THR A 417 -3.38 -10.22 35.68
C THR A 417 -4.60 -9.32 35.42
N ALA A 418 -5.54 -9.27 36.38
CA ALA A 418 -6.74 -8.43 36.27
C ALA A 418 -6.40 -6.92 36.27
N GLU A 419 -5.29 -6.53 36.88
CA GLU A 419 -4.75 -5.17 36.85
C GLU A 419 -4.33 -4.81 35.42
N ALA A 420 -3.60 -5.72 34.74
CA ALA A 420 -3.17 -5.52 33.36
C ALA A 420 -4.35 -5.33 32.38
N GLU A 421 -5.47 -6.04 32.57
CA GLU A 421 -6.69 -5.78 31.76
C GLU A 421 -7.23 -4.36 31.91
N ASN A 422 -7.24 -3.83 33.14
CA ASN A 422 -7.72 -2.49 33.42
C ASN A 422 -6.76 -1.43 32.87
N GLU A 423 -5.45 -1.69 32.87
CA GLU A 423 -4.47 -0.80 32.26
C GLU A 423 -4.57 -0.80 30.72
N ILE A 424 -4.70 -1.96 30.06
CA ILE A 424 -4.98 -2.05 28.60
C ILE A 424 -6.27 -1.30 28.23
N ARG A 425 -7.29 -1.32 29.10
CA ARG A 425 -8.54 -0.55 28.91
C ARG A 425 -8.31 0.96 28.92
N ASN A 426 -7.37 1.42 29.77
CA ASN A 426 -7.13 2.84 30.05
C ASN A 426 -5.96 3.45 29.27
N LEU A 427 -5.20 2.64 28.51
CA LEU A 427 -4.07 3.10 27.66
C LEU A 427 -4.44 4.32 26.79
N PRO A 428 -3.67 5.43 26.87
CA PRO A 428 -3.76 6.53 25.91
C PRO A 428 -3.37 6.12 24.48
N ILE A 429 -3.86 6.87 23.50
CA ILE A 429 -3.45 6.72 22.09
C ILE A 429 -1.94 6.97 21.98
N GLY A 430 -1.23 6.12 21.24
CA GLY A 430 0.23 6.16 21.11
C GLY A 430 0.98 5.40 22.22
N LYS A 431 0.29 4.79 23.17
CA LYS A 431 0.88 3.83 24.13
C LYS A 431 0.47 2.40 23.81
N ALA A 432 1.35 1.45 24.14
CA ALA A 432 1.08 0.02 24.06
C ALA A 432 1.65 -0.76 25.23
N MET A 433 0.99 -1.85 25.60
CA MET A 433 1.54 -2.93 26.40
C MET A 433 2.13 -4.00 25.48
N ILE A 434 3.38 -4.36 25.68
CA ILE A 434 4.10 -5.40 24.94
C ILE A 434 4.17 -6.65 25.82
N ILE A 435 3.79 -7.81 25.27
CA ILE A 435 3.70 -9.08 25.98
C ILE A 435 4.46 -10.15 25.17
N GLY A 436 5.22 -11.04 25.83
CA GLY A 436 5.88 -12.21 25.21
C GLY A 436 7.12 -11.96 24.34
N ALA A 437 7.30 -10.73 23.84
CA ALA A 437 8.54 -10.31 23.18
C ALA A 437 9.68 -10.13 24.20
N THR A 438 9.34 -9.57 25.37
CA THR A 438 10.16 -9.48 26.59
C THR A 438 9.70 -10.50 27.63
N ASP A 439 10.58 -10.83 28.59
CA ASP A 439 10.30 -11.89 29.59
C ASP A 439 9.36 -11.42 30.71
N PHE A 440 9.13 -10.10 30.82
CA PHE A 440 8.06 -9.49 31.61
C PHE A 440 7.32 -8.47 30.72
N PRO A 441 6.01 -8.23 30.88
CA PRO A 441 5.30 -7.25 30.07
C PRO A 441 5.81 -5.82 30.30
N ILE A 442 5.90 -5.03 29.23
CA ILE A 442 6.40 -3.64 29.30
C ILE A 442 5.40 -2.65 28.69
N PHE A 443 5.36 -1.44 29.25
CA PHE A 443 4.58 -0.33 28.70
C PHE A 443 5.50 0.58 27.88
N VAL A 444 5.09 0.88 26.65
CA VAL A 444 5.89 1.59 25.65
C VAL A 444 5.13 2.79 25.09
N ASP A 445 5.76 3.95 25.18
CA ASP A 445 5.41 5.16 24.44
C ASP A 445 5.93 5.01 23.00
N ILE A 446 5.01 4.75 22.05
CA ILE A 446 5.36 4.42 20.66
C ILE A 446 5.97 5.64 19.98
N ARG A 447 7.10 5.44 19.29
CA ARG A 447 7.78 6.52 18.55
C ARG A 447 6.91 7.05 17.41
N VAL A 448 7.12 8.31 17.07
CA VAL A 448 6.61 8.86 15.81
C VAL A 448 7.26 8.16 14.61
N ARG A 449 6.55 8.14 13.47
CA ARG A 449 6.98 7.45 12.24
C ARG A 449 8.02 8.24 11.45
N LYS A 450 8.98 7.51 10.85
CA LYS A 450 9.96 8.04 9.88
C LYS A 450 9.28 8.41 8.55
N SER A 451 8.24 7.66 8.19
CA SER A 451 7.45 7.78 6.95
C SER A 451 6.05 8.36 7.22
N LEU A 452 5.41 8.94 6.20
CA LEU A 452 4.08 9.53 6.34
C LEU A 452 3.02 8.46 6.64
N HIS A 453 2.09 8.77 7.55
CA HIS A 453 0.92 7.93 7.81
C HIS A 453 -0.29 8.38 6.98
N GLY A 454 -0.85 7.48 6.16
CA GLY A 454 -2.03 7.74 5.33
C GLY A 454 -3.37 7.41 5.99
N GLY A 455 -3.36 6.78 7.18
CA GLY A 455 -4.55 6.39 7.94
C GLY A 455 -5.21 7.54 8.71
N THR A 456 -5.02 8.79 8.28
CA THR A 456 -5.91 9.88 8.71
C THR A 456 -7.31 9.54 8.26
N SER A 457 -8.18 9.16 9.20
CA SER A 457 -9.60 9.05 8.94
C SER A 457 -10.08 10.33 8.27
N LYS A 458 -10.95 10.21 7.25
CA LYS A 458 -11.60 11.38 6.68
C LYS A 458 -12.32 12.10 7.81
N SER A 459 -11.79 13.25 8.23
CA SER A 459 -12.48 14.12 9.17
C SER A 459 -13.86 14.39 8.60
N PHE A 460 -14.91 14.08 9.37
CA PHE A 460 -16.28 14.41 8.98
C PHE A 460 -16.45 15.94 9.08
N ASP A 461 -15.95 16.64 8.07
CA ASP A 461 -16.13 18.06 7.93
C ASP A 461 -17.60 18.29 7.58
N ILE A 462 -18.33 18.84 8.54
CA ILE A 462 -19.74 19.22 8.39
C ILE A 462 -19.90 20.22 7.22
N SER A 463 -18.84 20.94 6.84
CA SER A 463 -18.81 21.79 5.64
C SER A 463 -18.63 21.01 4.33
N GLU A 464 -17.90 19.88 4.29
CA GLU A 464 -17.94 18.98 3.13
C GLU A 464 -19.29 18.27 3.04
N ALA A 465 -19.84 17.79 4.15
CA ALA A 465 -21.16 17.15 4.19
C ALA A 465 -22.27 18.11 3.72
N LYS A 466 -22.24 19.38 4.14
CA LYS A 466 -23.19 20.42 3.67
C LYS A 466 -22.96 20.85 2.21
N ARG A 467 -21.75 20.69 1.65
CA ARG A 467 -21.47 20.92 0.22
C ARG A 467 -21.90 19.74 -0.67
N ALA A 468 -22.26 18.59 -0.09
CA ALA A 468 -22.74 17.43 -0.85
C ALA A 468 -24.17 17.63 -1.39
N GLU A 469 -24.92 18.60 -0.87
CA GLU A 469 -26.21 19.04 -1.41
C GLU A 469 -26.10 20.40 -2.11
N PHE A 470 -27.09 20.71 -2.98
CA PHE A 470 -27.21 21.96 -3.75
C PHE A 470 -26.14 22.28 -4.81
N SER A 471 -25.97 21.37 -5.77
CA SER A 471 -25.42 21.70 -7.10
C SER A 471 -26.45 22.41 -8.01
N LYS A 472 -27.02 23.54 -7.56
CA LYS A 472 -27.95 24.39 -8.35
C LYS A 472 -27.49 25.86 -8.49
N GLY A 473 -26.70 26.11 -9.54
CA GLY A 473 -26.56 27.43 -10.18
C GLY A 473 -25.74 28.52 -9.45
N GLY A 474 -25.42 29.59 -10.17
CA GLY A 474 -25.04 30.90 -9.60
C GLY A 474 -23.53 31.22 -9.51
N GLN A 475 -23.12 32.23 -10.27
CA GLN A 475 -21.79 32.87 -10.21
C GLN A 475 -21.57 33.67 -8.91
N HIS A 476 -20.33 33.81 -8.44
CA HIS A 476 -19.54 35.06 -8.54
C HIS A 476 -18.11 34.91 -7.95
N ILE A 477 -17.27 35.96 -7.93
CA ILE A 477 -15.80 35.89 -7.95
C ILE A 477 -15.13 36.87 -6.97
N ALA A 478 -14.10 36.42 -6.23
CA ALA A 478 -12.92 37.19 -5.80
C ALA A 478 -11.71 36.24 -5.59
N VAL A 479 -10.57 36.32 -6.31
CA VAL A 479 -9.30 37.06 -6.06
C VAL A 479 -8.78 37.03 -4.59
N GLN A 480 -7.48 36.86 -4.26
CA GLN A 480 -6.20 37.08 -5.00
C GLN A 480 -5.11 35.99 -4.76
N VAL A 481 -3.94 36.14 -5.43
CA VAL A 481 -2.71 35.30 -5.27
C VAL A 481 -1.44 36.16 -5.34
N PRO A 482 -0.50 36.00 -4.39
CA PRO A 482 0.95 36.09 -4.64
C PRO A 482 1.76 34.95 -3.97
N ALA A 483 2.97 34.55 -4.39
CA ALA A 483 3.72 34.82 -5.63
C ALA A 483 4.77 33.69 -5.91
N LYS A 484 5.66 33.94 -6.86
CA LYS A 484 6.73 33.05 -7.42
C LYS A 484 7.93 32.94 -6.43
N THR A 485 9.07 32.24 -6.65
CA THR A 485 9.96 32.27 -7.84
C THR A 485 11.13 31.25 -7.77
N GLN A 486 11.30 30.39 -8.81
CA GLN A 486 12.57 29.89 -9.45
C GLN A 486 13.69 29.23 -8.57
N GLN A 487 14.80 28.56 -8.98
CA GLN A 487 15.42 27.82 -10.14
C GLN A 487 16.74 27.16 -9.59
N THR A 488 17.70 26.40 -10.18
CA THR A 488 18.10 25.65 -11.43
C THR A 488 19.41 24.88 -11.10
N ALA A 489 19.96 23.86 -11.79
CA ALA A 489 19.47 22.90 -12.81
C ALA A 489 20.48 21.74 -13.08
N VAL A 490 19.96 20.51 -13.25
CA VAL A 490 20.29 19.51 -14.30
C VAL A 490 21.77 19.20 -14.71
N THR A 491 22.22 17.97 -14.38
CA THR A 491 22.96 16.96 -15.22
C THR A 491 22.82 15.57 -14.55
N ARG A 492 22.89 14.35 -15.13
CA ARG A 492 23.01 13.74 -16.49
C ARG A 492 24.38 13.30 -17.06
N SER A 493 24.79 12.06 -16.75
CA SER A 493 25.39 11.03 -17.64
C SER A 493 25.60 9.70 -16.85
N GLU A 494 25.65 8.47 -17.37
CA GLU A 494 25.14 7.83 -18.61
C GLU A 494 25.08 6.27 -18.48
N ILE A 495 24.27 5.58 -19.31
CA ILE A 495 24.41 4.20 -19.87
C ILE A 495 24.79 3.04 -18.90
N GLN A 496 23.88 2.14 -18.46
CA GLN A 496 23.39 0.88 -19.12
C GLN A 496 24.40 -0.31 -19.19
N PRO A 497 23.95 -1.59 -19.31
CA PRO A 497 22.61 -2.16 -19.12
C PRO A 497 22.55 -3.40 -18.18
N ASN A 498 21.35 -3.80 -17.74
CA ASN A 498 21.00 -5.22 -17.54
C ASN A 498 19.48 -5.42 -17.60
N SER A 499 19.01 -6.49 -18.26
CA SER A 499 17.61 -6.60 -18.72
C SER A 499 16.67 -7.28 -17.72
N THR A 500 16.27 -6.56 -16.67
CA THR A 500 15.12 -6.97 -15.84
C THR A 500 13.83 -6.90 -16.67
N ILE A 501 13.02 -7.96 -16.66
CA ILE A 501 11.72 -8.00 -17.36
C ILE A 501 10.70 -7.16 -16.58
N SER A 502 10.71 -5.84 -16.81
CA SER A 502 9.76 -4.93 -16.17
C SER A 502 8.41 -4.94 -16.88
N GLN A 503 7.33 -5.34 -16.20
CA GLN A 503 5.97 -5.10 -16.69
C GLN A 503 5.77 -3.60 -16.90
N LEU A 504 5.25 -3.20 -18.08
CA LEU A 504 5.01 -1.82 -18.40
C LEU A 504 3.53 -1.49 -18.20
N SER A 505 3.24 -0.32 -17.61
CA SER A 505 1.90 0.22 -17.62
C SER A 505 1.57 0.68 -19.04
N ILE A 506 0.71 -0.07 -19.74
CA ILE A 506 0.35 0.17 -21.13
C ILE A 506 -1.15 0.14 -21.33
N PHE A 507 -1.66 0.80 -22.36
CA PHE A 507 -2.98 0.47 -22.88
C PHE A 507 -2.88 -0.81 -23.70
N GLU A 508 -3.69 -1.81 -23.36
CA GLU A 508 -3.69 -3.13 -23.98
C GLU A 508 -4.07 -3.04 -25.48
N PRO A 509 -3.30 -3.67 -26.40
CA PRO A 509 -3.66 -3.78 -27.81
C PRO A 509 -5.05 -4.39 -28.00
N ARG A 510 -5.87 -3.76 -28.85
CA ARG A 510 -7.22 -4.20 -29.25
C ARG A 510 -7.30 -4.79 -30.64
N ILE A 511 -6.34 -4.47 -31.51
CA ILE A 511 -6.09 -5.18 -32.77
C ILE A 511 -4.98 -6.18 -32.52
N SER A 512 -5.12 -7.41 -33.01
CA SER A 512 -4.08 -8.44 -32.98
C SER A 512 -3.10 -8.32 -34.15
N LYS A 513 -1.97 -9.04 -34.08
CA LYS A 513 -1.00 -9.11 -35.18
C LYS A 513 -1.61 -9.70 -36.46
N LYS A 514 -2.45 -10.75 -36.34
CA LYS A 514 -3.10 -11.44 -37.48
C LYS A 514 -4.06 -10.53 -38.25
N GLU A 515 -4.80 -9.66 -37.56
CA GLU A 515 -5.71 -8.71 -38.22
C GLU A 515 -4.92 -7.68 -39.04
N ILE A 516 -3.75 -7.24 -38.58
CA ILE A 516 -2.87 -6.33 -39.35
C ILE A 516 -2.29 -7.05 -40.58
N GLU A 517 -1.89 -8.31 -40.43
CA GLU A 517 -1.45 -9.17 -41.53
C GLU A 517 -2.55 -9.44 -42.57
N THR A 518 -3.83 -9.29 -42.18
CA THR A 518 -5.00 -9.43 -43.06
C THR A 518 -5.41 -8.11 -43.75
N ILE A 519 -5.08 -6.96 -43.17
CA ILE A 519 -5.51 -5.63 -43.66
C ILE A 519 -4.44 -4.93 -44.51
N GLU A 520 -3.16 -5.22 -44.29
CA GLU A 520 -2.07 -4.64 -45.08
C GLU A 520 -1.99 -5.26 -46.49
N LYS A 521 -1.88 -4.42 -47.52
CA LYS A 521 -1.92 -4.84 -48.94
C LYS A 521 -0.54 -5.05 -49.56
N SER A 522 0.53 -4.68 -48.87
CA SER A 522 1.91 -4.90 -49.32
C SER A 522 2.57 -6.01 -48.49
N PRO A 523 3.49 -6.82 -49.06
CA PRO A 523 4.24 -7.82 -48.30
C PRO A 523 4.92 -7.22 -47.07
N ILE A 524 4.69 -7.84 -45.91
CA ILE A 524 5.20 -7.38 -44.61
C ILE A 524 6.53 -8.07 -44.30
N LYS A 525 7.58 -7.27 -44.10
CA LYS A 525 8.92 -7.72 -43.70
C LYS A 525 9.04 -7.88 -42.19
N SER A 526 8.38 -7.02 -41.40
CA SER A 526 8.28 -7.19 -39.95
C SER A 526 7.11 -6.41 -39.33
N ILE A 527 6.64 -6.91 -38.18
CA ILE A 527 5.70 -6.23 -37.29
C ILE A 527 6.32 -6.21 -35.90
N SER A 528 6.43 -5.02 -35.31
CA SER A 528 6.96 -4.80 -33.96
C SER A 528 6.17 -3.71 -33.24
N PHE A 529 6.18 -3.69 -31.90
CA PHE A 529 5.60 -2.59 -31.15
C PHE A 529 6.58 -1.43 -30.96
N VAL A 530 6.04 -0.22 -30.97
CA VAL A 530 6.70 1.00 -30.51
C VAL A 530 5.83 1.63 -29.44
N MET A 531 6.35 1.68 -28.23
CA MET A 531 5.65 2.14 -27.04
C MET A 531 5.88 3.65 -26.87
N LYS A 532 4.86 4.45 -27.17
CA LYS A 532 4.91 5.91 -27.08
C LYS A 532 4.48 6.38 -25.68
N PRO A 533 5.24 7.28 -25.05
CA PRO A 533 4.98 7.71 -23.67
C PRO A 533 3.76 8.64 -23.61
N VAL A 534 2.87 8.32 -22.67
CA VAL A 534 1.71 9.14 -22.33
C VAL A 534 1.59 9.30 -20.81
N LEU A 535 0.99 10.40 -20.36
CA LEU A 535 0.54 10.55 -18.98
C LEU A 535 -0.95 10.19 -18.92
N SER A 536 -1.29 9.09 -18.26
CA SER A 536 -2.65 8.84 -17.78
C SER A 536 -2.87 9.70 -16.53
N THR A 537 -4.03 10.36 -16.43
CA THR A 537 -4.36 11.22 -15.29
C THR A 537 -5.82 11.05 -14.89
N ILE A 538 -6.09 10.92 -13.58
CA ILE A 538 -7.42 11.10 -13.02
C ILE A 538 -7.52 12.53 -12.52
N CYS A 539 -8.51 13.25 -13.05
CA CYS A 539 -8.72 14.65 -12.79
C CYS A 539 -10.14 14.90 -12.31
N GLU A 540 -10.30 15.79 -11.33
CA GLU A 540 -11.62 16.19 -10.82
C GLU A 540 -11.89 17.66 -11.15
N LYS A 541 -13.15 17.97 -11.48
CA LYS A 541 -13.65 19.34 -11.62
C LYS A 541 -15.15 19.39 -11.32
N SER A 542 -15.55 20.20 -10.35
CA SER A 542 -16.94 20.38 -9.94
C SER A 542 -17.65 19.05 -9.65
N GLY A 543 -17.04 18.22 -8.78
CA GLY A 543 -17.54 16.89 -8.39
C GLY A 543 -17.53 15.82 -9.49
N ASN A 544 -17.13 16.16 -10.71
CA ASN A 544 -17.05 15.22 -11.83
C ASN A 544 -15.61 14.74 -12.02
N THR A 545 -15.43 13.42 -12.16
CA THR A 545 -14.14 12.77 -12.37
C THR A 545 -13.93 12.41 -13.84
N TYR A 546 -12.74 12.70 -14.35
CA TYR A 546 -12.33 12.51 -15.75
C TYR A 546 -11.02 11.71 -15.79
N HIS A 547 -10.96 10.66 -16.63
CA HIS A 547 -9.69 10.05 -17.01
C HIS A 547 -9.19 10.73 -18.29
N LEU A 548 -8.05 11.40 -18.22
CA LEU A 548 -7.50 12.18 -19.35
C LEU A 548 -6.09 11.66 -19.67
N VAL A 549 -5.82 11.45 -20.97
CA VAL A 549 -4.55 10.86 -21.45
C VAL A 549 -3.81 11.88 -22.32
N PHE A 550 -2.53 12.09 -22.05
CA PHE A 550 -1.72 13.14 -22.68
C PHE A 550 -0.46 12.57 -23.33
N ASP A 551 -0.25 12.85 -24.62
CA ASP A 551 0.94 12.44 -25.36
C ASP A 551 2.16 13.28 -24.98
N LEU A 552 3.21 12.60 -24.50
CA LEU A 552 4.46 13.20 -24.02
C LEU A 552 5.54 13.32 -25.10
N GLU A 553 5.21 13.06 -26.38
CA GLU A 553 6.07 13.41 -27.53
C GLU A 553 5.69 14.78 -28.15
N LYS A 554 4.40 15.13 -28.18
CA LYS A 554 3.87 16.31 -28.90
C LYS A 554 2.98 17.26 -28.09
N PHE A 555 2.79 17.02 -26.79
CA PHE A 555 1.98 17.85 -25.88
C PHE A 555 0.53 18.05 -26.36
N SER A 556 -0.14 16.91 -26.55
CA SER A 556 -1.49 16.82 -27.08
C SER A 556 -2.35 15.88 -26.23
N ALA A 557 -3.58 16.27 -25.89
CA ALA A 557 -4.53 15.34 -25.30
C ALA A 557 -4.97 14.30 -26.33
N LEU A 558 -5.28 13.11 -25.85
CA LEU A 558 -5.76 12.00 -26.66
C LEU A 558 -7.19 11.66 -26.26
N HIS A 559 -7.99 11.27 -27.25
CA HIS A 559 -9.38 10.85 -27.08
C HIS A 559 -9.65 9.67 -28.01
N LEU A 560 -10.37 8.66 -27.50
CA LEU A 560 -10.61 7.41 -28.21
C LEU A 560 -12.11 7.19 -28.39
N ASN A 561 -12.61 7.49 -29.60
CA ASN A 561 -13.98 7.19 -30.00
C ASN A 561 -13.95 6.59 -31.42
N ARG A 562 -13.97 5.25 -31.48
CA ARG A 562 -13.69 4.37 -32.64
C ARG A 562 -12.28 4.50 -33.24
N SER A 563 -11.71 5.71 -33.23
CA SER A 563 -10.34 6.05 -33.63
C SER A 563 -9.63 6.86 -32.53
N LEU A 564 -8.31 6.70 -32.42
CA LEU A 564 -7.45 7.46 -31.50
C LEU A 564 -7.16 8.86 -32.07
N LYS A 565 -7.95 9.85 -31.64
CA LYS A 565 -7.80 11.25 -32.05
C LYS A 565 -6.90 12.04 -31.11
N ARG A 566 -6.22 13.04 -31.66
CA ARG A 566 -5.20 13.86 -31.00
C ARG A 566 -5.61 15.33 -31.05
N ILE A 567 -5.75 15.97 -29.89
CA ILE A 567 -6.06 17.40 -29.77
C ILE A 567 -4.80 18.14 -29.31
N SER A 568 -4.27 19.02 -30.17
CA SER A 568 -3.16 19.91 -29.82
C SER A 568 -3.59 20.88 -28.73
N LEU A 569 -2.80 21.01 -27.66
CA LEU A 569 -3.20 21.76 -26.46
C LEU A 569 -2.75 23.22 -26.44
N GLY A 570 -2.20 23.72 -27.55
CA GLY A 570 -1.93 25.15 -27.72
C GLY A 570 -0.97 25.75 -26.71
N GLY A 571 0.21 25.15 -26.53
CA GLY A 571 1.25 25.70 -25.66
C GLY A 571 2.64 25.40 -26.18
N LYS A 572 3.36 26.45 -26.63
CA LYS A 572 4.75 26.47 -27.15
C LYS A 572 5.22 25.14 -27.74
N ALA A 573 4.87 24.91 -29.01
CA ALA A 573 5.61 23.93 -29.82
C ALA A 573 7.11 24.24 -29.74
N LEU A 574 7.95 23.20 -29.75
CA LEU A 574 9.39 23.41 -29.82
C LEU A 574 9.73 24.03 -31.18
N THR A 575 10.71 24.94 -31.20
CA THR A 575 11.26 25.58 -32.40
C THR A 575 10.24 26.25 -33.34
N SER A 576 9.45 27.20 -32.81
CA SER A 576 8.96 28.31 -33.64
C SER A 576 10.12 29.27 -33.93
N SER A 577 10.32 29.70 -35.18
CA SER A 577 11.29 30.78 -35.47
C SER A 577 10.78 32.14 -34.98
N GLY A 578 11.66 33.12 -34.77
CA GLY A 578 11.26 34.46 -34.31
C GLY A 578 10.20 35.12 -35.20
N ASN A 579 10.31 34.91 -36.52
CA ASN A 579 9.37 35.43 -37.52
C ASN A 579 8.00 34.72 -37.44
N GLN A 580 7.95 33.42 -37.09
CA GLN A 580 6.69 32.72 -36.80
C GLN A 580 6.01 33.26 -35.53
N GLN A 581 6.78 33.62 -34.50
CA GLN A 581 6.23 34.18 -33.28
C GLN A 581 5.64 35.59 -33.50
N LYS A 582 6.29 36.44 -34.32
CA LYS A 582 5.72 37.74 -34.74
C LYS A 582 4.32 37.57 -35.36
N ILE A 583 4.20 36.69 -36.36
CA ILE A 583 2.93 36.45 -37.06
C ILE A 583 1.87 35.87 -36.11
N MET A 584 2.26 34.92 -35.23
CA MET A 584 1.32 34.35 -34.26
C MET A 584 0.87 35.36 -33.19
N ASN A 585 1.64 36.39 -32.85
CA ASN A 585 1.17 37.43 -31.93
C ASN A 585 0.03 38.23 -32.57
N LEU A 586 0.25 38.76 -33.79
CA LEU A 586 -0.75 39.53 -34.55
C LEU A 586 -2.06 38.74 -34.74
N VAL A 587 -1.97 37.45 -35.05
CA VAL A 587 -3.14 36.56 -35.24
C VAL A 587 -3.85 36.19 -33.93
N ASN A 588 -3.21 36.35 -32.77
CA ASN A 588 -3.85 36.18 -31.45
C ASN A 588 -4.46 37.47 -30.90
N GLU A 589 -3.97 38.65 -31.32
CA GLU A 589 -4.53 39.96 -30.95
C GLU A 589 -5.93 40.17 -31.56
N LYS A 590 -6.16 39.73 -32.80
CA LYS A 590 -7.45 39.86 -33.49
C LYS A 590 -8.02 38.49 -33.91
N PRO A 591 -9.25 38.11 -33.48
CA PRO A 591 -9.87 36.82 -33.83
C PRO A 591 -9.99 36.54 -35.34
N LYS A 592 -10.06 37.60 -36.14
CA LYS A 592 -9.98 37.59 -37.61
C LYS A 592 -8.97 38.66 -38.02
N THR A 593 -7.80 38.26 -38.49
CA THR A 593 -6.72 39.17 -38.91
C THR A 593 -6.54 39.10 -40.42
N PRO A 594 -6.71 40.20 -41.18
CA PRO A 594 -6.46 40.20 -42.63
C PRO A 594 -5.01 39.83 -42.97
N LEU A 595 -4.83 39.09 -44.06
CA LEU A 595 -3.50 38.71 -44.59
C LEU A 595 -2.63 39.95 -44.88
N SER A 596 -3.24 41.04 -45.36
CA SER A 596 -2.60 42.33 -45.56
C SER A 596 -2.12 42.98 -44.25
N GLU A 597 -2.88 42.86 -43.17
CA GLU A 597 -2.46 43.37 -41.85
C GLU A 597 -1.27 42.57 -41.29
N VAL A 598 -1.27 41.24 -41.47
CA VAL A 598 -0.11 40.39 -41.11
C VAL A 598 1.12 40.71 -41.96
N PHE A 599 0.95 40.93 -43.27
CA PHE A 599 2.04 41.31 -44.16
C PHE A 599 2.68 42.64 -43.72
N VAL A 600 1.88 43.71 -43.60
CA VAL A 600 2.37 45.04 -43.22
C VAL A 600 2.96 45.08 -41.81
N LYS A 601 2.31 44.44 -40.81
CA LYS A 601 2.76 44.53 -39.40
C LYS A 601 3.85 43.56 -39.00
N SER A 602 4.13 42.51 -39.77
CA SER A 602 5.22 41.57 -39.44
C SER A 602 6.61 42.10 -39.79
N GLY A 603 6.69 42.98 -40.79
CA GLY A 603 7.94 43.52 -41.32
C GLY A 603 8.80 42.45 -41.99
N LEU A 604 8.18 41.56 -42.77
CA LEU A 604 8.78 40.39 -43.41
C LEU A 604 8.49 40.38 -44.92
N SER A 605 9.35 39.70 -45.69
CA SER A 605 9.13 39.54 -47.13
C SER A 605 7.94 38.63 -47.44
N PHE A 606 7.35 38.77 -48.64
CA PHE A 606 6.14 38.03 -49.01
C PHE A 606 6.34 36.52 -49.01
N SER A 607 7.50 36.04 -49.46
CA SER A 607 7.91 34.64 -49.44
C SER A 607 8.08 34.09 -48.03
N GLU A 608 8.61 34.87 -47.09
CA GLU A 608 8.66 34.48 -45.68
C GLU A 608 7.26 34.37 -45.07
N VAL A 609 6.39 35.37 -45.28
CA VAL A 609 5.04 35.39 -44.72
C VAL A 609 4.21 34.22 -45.26
N ASP A 610 4.23 33.97 -46.57
CA ASP A 610 3.56 32.84 -47.20
C ASP A 610 4.11 31.48 -46.72
N GLY A 611 5.44 31.31 -46.67
CA GLY A 611 6.07 30.09 -46.17
C GLY A 611 5.75 29.81 -44.69
N ILE A 612 5.71 30.86 -43.86
CA ILE A 612 5.32 30.77 -42.46
C ILE A 612 3.85 30.40 -42.32
N LEU A 613 2.94 31.06 -43.05
CA LEU A 613 1.51 30.79 -42.96
C LEU A 613 1.17 29.37 -43.46
N LYS A 614 1.77 28.92 -44.57
CA LYS A 614 1.65 27.53 -45.05
C LYS A 614 2.12 26.53 -43.98
N SER A 615 3.22 26.82 -43.27
CA SER A 615 3.69 25.99 -42.16
C SER A 615 2.72 25.96 -40.97
N LEU A 616 2.20 27.12 -40.54
CA LEU A 616 1.27 27.24 -39.41
C LEU A 616 -0.12 26.63 -39.71
N VAL A 617 -0.58 26.68 -40.96
CA VAL A 617 -1.76 25.95 -41.45
C VAL A 617 -1.51 24.45 -41.44
N ARG A 618 -0.34 23.97 -41.94
CA ARG A 618 0.03 22.55 -41.88
C ARG A 618 0.18 22.02 -40.45
N GLN A 619 0.49 22.89 -39.49
CA GLN A 619 0.50 22.60 -38.06
C GLN A 619 -0.90 22.65 -37.40
N GLY A 620 -1.95 23.02 -38.14
CA GLY A 620 -3.33 23.15 -37.62
C GLY A 620 -3.48 24.26 -36.57
N THR A 621 -2.56 25.23 -36.54
CA THR A 621 -2.53 26.30 -35.53
C THR A 621 -3.37 27.52 -35.95
N ILE A 622 -3.50 27.74 -37.25
CA ILE A 622 -4.32 28.80 -37.86
C ILE A 622 -5.14 28.23 -39.02
N ARG A 623 -6.22 28.93 -39.38
CA ARG A 623 -6.92 28.78 -40.66
C ARG A 623 -6.79 30.06 -41.47
N VAL A 624 -6.83 29.94 -42.80
CA VAL A 624 -6.86 31.09 -43.73
C VAL A 624 -8.01 30.88 -44.70
N GLU A 625 -9.02 31.74 -44.61
CA GLU A 625 -10.27 31.68 -45.39
C GLU A 625 -10.53 33.08 -45.95
N ASN A 626 -10.76 33.24 -47.25
CA ASN A 626 -10.99 34.53 -47.94
C ASN A 626 -9.99 35.65 -47.57
N LYS A 627 -8.68 35.32 -47.54
CA LYS A 627 -7.57 36.21 -47.12
C LYS A 627 -7.66 36.71 -45.66
N ILE A 628 -8.48 36.09 -44.82
CA ILE A 628 -8.55 36.34 -43.37
C ILE A 628 -7.93 35.15 -42.64
N ILE A 629 -7.01 35.45 -41.71
CA ILE A 629 -6.33 34.47 -40.86
C ILE A 629 -7.05 34.43 -39.51
N SER A 630 -7.26 33.23 -38.96
CA SER A 630 -7.85 33.03 -37.63
C SER A 630 -7.11 31.97 -36.82
N ALA A 631 -6.95 32.19 -35.51
CA ALA A 631 -6.29 31.26 -34.60
C ALA A 631 -7.20 30.04 -34.30
N THR A 632 -6.68 28.82 -34.49
CA THR A 632 -7.44 27.58 -34.25
C THR A 632 -7.45 27.26 -32.75
N LYS A 633 -8.35 27.91 -32.01
CA LYS A 633 -8.62 27.62 -30.59
C LYS A 633 -9.31 26.26 -30.44
N ALA A 634 -8.52 25.19 -30.37
CA ALA A 634 -9.03 23.87 -29.99
C ALA A 634 -9.62 23.93 -28.57
N SER A 635 -10.92 23.66 -28.44
CA SER A 635 -11.63 23.64 -27.17
C SER A 635 -11.24 22.40 -26.35
N PHE A 636 -10.42 22.60 -25.32
CA PHE A 636 -10.13 21.57 -24.33
C PHE A 636 -11.35 21.42 -23.40
N ASP A 637 -12.21 20.45 -23.70
CA ASP A 637 -13.32 20.01 -22.84
C ASP A 637 -13.03 18.62 -22.25
N PRO A 638 -12.88 18.50 -20.91
CA PRO A 638 -12.67 17.21 -20.24
C PRO A 638 -13.75 16.18 -20.50
N LYS A 639 -15.01 16.58 -20.72
CA LYS A 639 -16.11 15.63 -21.02
C LYS A 639 -15.86 14.91 -22.35
N ASN A 640 -15.48 15.68 -23.37
CA ASN A 640 -15.19 15.19 -24.72
C ASN A 640 -13.78 14.58 -24.87
N LEU A 641 -12.99 14.57 -23.81
CA LEU A 641 -11.64 13.99 -23.74
C LEU A 641 -11.55 12.79 -22.78
N ASN A 642 -12.65 12.41 -22.12
CA ASN A 642 -12.68 11.34 -21.14
C ASN A 642 -12.34 9.98 -21.79
N PHE A 643 -11.22 9.40 -21.39
CA PHE A 643 -10.63 8.24 -22.03
C PHE A 643 -11.15 6.95 -21.37
N ILE A 644 -12.04 6.25 -22.06
CA ILE A 644 -12.82 5.14 -21.49
C ILE A 644 -11.94 3.95 -21.05
N LEU A 645 -10.85 3.68 -21.80
CA LEU A 645 -9.91 2.62 -21.43
C LEU A 645 -9.00 3.06 -20.28
N LYS A 646 -8.57 2.12 -19.43
CA LYS A 646 -7.51 2.31 -18.43
C LYS A 646 -6.28 1.48 -18.84
N PRO A 647 -5.06 1.90 -18.47
CA PRO A 647 -3.87 1.08 -18.72
C PRO A 647 -3.80 -0.09 -17.75
N LYS A 648 -3.28 -1.23 -18.24
CA LYS A 648 -2.94 -2.43 -17.47
C LYS A 648 -1.42 -2.53 -17.33
N TYR A 649 -0.93 -3.35 -16.41
CA TYR A 649 0.46 -3.82 -16.46
C TYR A 649 0.54 -5.08 -17.30
N LEU A 650 1.39 -5.06 -18.32
CA LEU A 650 1.58 -6.16 -19.27
C LEU A 650 3.05 -6.21 -19.69
N ASN A 651 3.54 -7.42 -19.97
CA ASN A 651 4.80 -7.62 -20.67
C ASN A 651 4.54 -7.54 -22.18
N LEU A 652 4.98 -6.46 -22.82
CA LEU A 652 4.88 -6.26 -24.26
C LEU A 652 6.26 -5.87 -24.81
N GLN A 653 6.82 -6.69 -25.70
CA GLN A 653 8.13 -6.44 -26.30
C GLN A 653 8.04 -5.36 -27.39
N GLY A 654 8.93 -4.37 -27.36
CA GLY A 654 8.97 -3.29 -28.37
C GLY A 654 9.89 -2.11 -28.03
N GLU A 655 10.03 -1.20 -28.99
CA GLU A 655 10.82 0.04 -28.91
C GLU A 655 10.18 1.01 -27.90
N LYS A 656 10.72 1.11 -26.67
CA LYS A 656 10.21 2.01 -25.62
C LYS A 656 10.77 3.43 -25.81
N ARG A 657 9.91 4.40 -26.14
CA ARG A 657 10.33 5.79 -26.38
C ARG A 657 10.35 6.64 -25.11
N PRO A 658 11.37 7.47 -24.88
CA PRO A 658 11.42 8.38 -23.73
C PRO A 658 10.45 9.56 -23.91
N PRO A 659 9.83 10.07 -22.83
CA PRO A 659 9.02 11.29 -22.89
C PRO A 659 9.89 12.50 -23.26
N LYS A 660 9.43 13.30 -24.24
CA LYS A 660 10.06 14.56 -24.66
C LYS A 660 9.55 15.76 -23.87
N ILE A 661 8.43 15.59 -23.19
CA ILE A 661 7.75 16.57 -22.35
C ILE A 661 7.69 16.05 -20.90
N PRO A 662 8.09 16.86 -19.90
CA PRO A 662 7.97 16.47 -18.50
C PRO A 662 6.50 16.50 -18.06
N GLU A 663 6.11 15.55 -17.21
CA GLU A 663 4.75 15.42 -16.68
C GLU A 663 4.22 16.70 -16.02
N SER A 664 5.11 17.46 -15.38
CA SER A 664 4.80 18.75 -14.75
C SER A 664 4.17 19.75 -15.72
N ARG A 665 4.51 19.70 -17.02
CA ARG A 665 3.87 20.52 -18.06
C ARG A 665 2.39 20.15 -18.26
N VAL A 666 2.05 18.87 -18.16
CA VAL A 666 0.68 18.37 -18.25
C VAL A 666 -0.09 18.69 -16.96
N VAL A 667 0.50 18.46 -15.79
CA VAL A 667 -0.12 18.80 -14.49
C VAL A 667 -0.38 20.32 -14.38
N ASN A 668 0.55 21.16 -14.82
CA ASN A 668 0.37 22.61 -14.82
C ASN A 668 -0.70 23.07 -15.82
N PHE A 669 -0.83 22.41 -16.97
CA PHE A 669 -1.91 22.65 -17.92
C PHE A 669 -3.28 22.24 -17.36
N LEU A 670 -3.38 21.08 -16.70
CA LEU A 670 -4.61 20.63 -16.03
C LEU A 670 -5.05 21.62 -14.96
N LYS A 671 -4.11 22.05 -14.10
CA LYS A 671 -4.35 23.11 -13.10
C LYS A 671 -4.80 24.42 -13.76
N SER A 672 -4.19 24.85 -14.87
CA SER A 672 -4.61 26.06 -15.60
C SER A 672 -5.95 25.93 -16.34
N LYS A 673 -6.58 24.74 -16.33
CA LYS A 673 -7.95 24.49 -16.81
C LYS A 673 -8.95 24.28 -15.67
N GLY A 674 -8.51 24.44 -14.41
CA GLY A 674 -9.33 24.23 -13.22
C GLY A 674 -9.67 22.76 -12.99
N LEU A 675 -8.71 21.86 -13.24
CA LEU A 675 -8.79 20.43 -12.91
C LEU A 675 -7.80 20.12 -11.79
N GLU A 676 -8.26 19.45 -10.74
CA GLU A 676 -7.39 18.90 -9.72
C GLU A 676 -6.93 17.50 -10.13
N VAL A 677 -5.62 17.22 -10.10
CA VAL A 677 -5.07 15.91 -10.47
C VAL A 677 -5.03 15.01 -9.24
N ARG A 678 -5.99 14.10 -9.12
CA ARG A 678 -6.12 13.15 -8.01
C ARG A 678 -5.14 11.96 -8.13
N ALA A 679 -4.83 11.53 -9.36
CA ALA A 679 -3.81 10.51 -9.65
C ALA A 679 -3.17 10.76 -11.02
N LYS A 680 -1.92 10.33 -11.22
CA LYS A 680 -1.22 10.40 -12.51
C LYS A 680 -0.20 9.28 -12.68
N LYS A 681 -0.08 8.74 -13.89
CA LYS A 681 0.79 7.60 -14.19
C LYS A 681 1.47 7.74 -15.55
N LEU A 682 2.79 7.58 -15.58
CA LEU A 682 3.53 7.39 -16.82
C LEU A 682 3.17 6.02 -17.40
N THR A 683 2.66 6.04 -18.61
CA THR A 683 2.05 4.90 -19.29
C THR A 683 2.52 4.90 -20.75
N TYR A 684 2.36 3.78 -21.46
CA TYR A 684 2.68 3.72 -22.89
C TYR A 684 1.47 3.33 -23.74
N LEU A 685 1.35 3.99 -24.90
CA LEU A 685 0.49 3.54 -25.99
C LEU A 685 1.32 2.66 -26.94
N PRO A 686 0.93 1.40 -27.16
CA PRO A 686 1.52 0.61 -28.23
C PRO A 686 1.09 1.17 -29.60
N PHE A 687 2.06 1.24 -30.51
CA PHE A 687 1.82 1.41 -31.93
C PHE A 687 2.49 0.26 -32.66
N TYR A 688 1.80 -0.32 -33.63
CA TYR A 688 2.38 -1.30 -34.55
C TYR A 688 3.23 -0.58 -35.60
N LYS A 689 4.54 -0.84 -35.57
CA LYS A 689 5.50 -0.50 -36.62
C LYS A 689 5.52 -1.65 -37.61
N VAL A 690 4.82 -1.44 -38.73
CA VAL A 690 4.71 -2.38 -39.84
C VAL A 690 5.71 -1.95 -40.91
N VAL A 691 6.66 -2.82 -41.24
CA VAL A 691 7.64 -2.58 -42.30
C VAL A 691 7.23 -3.40 -43.51
N THR A 692 6.96 -2.73 -44.63
CA THR A 692 6.62 -3.32 -45.92
C THR A 692 7.69 -2.97 -46.95
N GLU A 693 7.58 -3.52 -48.16
CA GLU A 693 8.39 -3.06 -49.31
C GLU A 693 8.10 -1.61 -49.70
N SER A 694 6.86 -1.17 -49.49
CA SER A 694 6.37 0.19 -49.72
C SER A 694 6.74 1.20 -48.61
N GLY A 695 7.41 0.79 -47.53
CA GLY A 695 7.93 1.70 -46.49
C GLY A 695 7.71 1.22 -45.05
N THR A 696 7.52 2.17 -44.12
CA THR A 696 7.20 1.86 -42.71
C THR A 696 5.98 2.65 -42.26
N LYS A 697 4.95 1.94 -41.78
CA LYS A 697 3.71 2.52 -41.24
C LYS A 697 3.68 2.38 -39.72
N TYR A 698 2.98 3.30 -39.07
CA TYR A 698 2.77 3.31 -37.61
C TYR A 698 1.27 3.36 -37.28
N LEU A 699 0.66 2.19 -37.09
CA LEU A 699 -0.75 2.04 -36.73
C LEU A 699 -0.89 2.12 -35.20
N ASP A 700 -1.94 2.75 -34.68
CA ASP A 700 -2.22 2.71 -33.24
C ASP A 700 -2.93 1.41 -32.87
N SER A 701 -2.68 0.86 -31.68
CA SER A 701 -3.23 -0.44 -31.28
C SER A 701 -4.60 -0.37 -30.61
N LEU A 702 -5.29 0.78 -30.58
CA LEU A 702 -6.54 0.98 -29.81
C LEU A 702 -7.76 1.32 -30.65
N SER A 703 -7.56 1.91 -31.83
CA SER A 703 -8.61 2.16 -32.82
C SER A 703 -9.26 0.85 -33.28
N TYR A 704 -10.57 0.88 -33.49
CA TYR A 704 -11.32 -0.21 -34.15
C TYR A 704 -11.65 0.11 -35.61
N SER A 705 -11.55 1.38 -36.02
CA SER A 705 -11.93 1.83 -37.37
C SER A 705 -10.77 1.72 -38.37
N MET A 706 -10.33 0.50 -38.68
CA MET A 706 -9.55 0.22 -39.88
C MET A 706 -10.50 0.15 -41.09
N ARG A 707 -10.83 1.30 -41.67
CA ARG A 707 -11.19 1.40 -43.09
C ARG A 707 -9.92 1.86 -43.84
N PRO A 708 -9.67 1.35 -45.06
CA PRO A 708 -8.45 1.62 -45.81
C PRO A 708 -8.35 3.06 -46.31
#